data_AF-A0AAF1KNB6-F1
#
_entry.id   AF-A0AAF1KNB6-F1
#
_cell.length_a   1.000
_cell.length_b   1.000
_cell.length_c   1.000
_cell.angle_alpha   90.00
_cell.angle_beta   90.00
_cell.angle_gamma   90.00
#
_symmetry.space_group_name_H-M   'P 1'
#
loop_
_entity.id
_entity.type
_entity.pdbx_description
1 polymer ?
#
loop_
_entity_poly.entity_id
_entity_poly.type
_entity_poly.pdbx_seq_one_letter_code
_entity_poly.pdbx_strand_id
1 'polypeptide(L)'
;MSDAEDSGPGQPPARGVTGMERFATAADVQLVHVLLLGRESRRAETLQRHTGRPLHLVVQAVARAGEFGAEVVPAVTEGTLPPHARLGVLPDPYLRDWVALVLGAQPPAGGWLGFLAWALTAPAMLRSIEASVPPVARALRNLAAARAGTETAWAEPPPVETPRITANAAAGPAGSRVGARHVTVIAWDMAHNPVARAHMLAELAGPGDATELVGPIFESQGGRIWPPIADSPIPMRSFAAGDLRSLVAGAVVLADATRCDLVHVGKPRLASLLIGALIRQRTGCPLLLDIDDHELAFLDDQTQAGFEALEAAAAEDPLAFAKPRSPIWTRFCATLVGEADGITVSSGALQRAYGGTILRHARDEALFDPALHDRAALRAEFGYGPEDRVVLFLGTPRQHKGLVQLVEAMERLADPRLALCVIGTIRDMALLGRLRQSVARVALHGDQPWQRLPALAGMADAVAILQDPAAAISAWQTPAKLTDALAMGVPVIATPVPPITELAAPGAVRLVASPVALDGALREVAAGLTNGGPGRALFRRELSFAANRPRLAAAQAACLGPRRAEWPLFDRLFQLLEARTGIALMRPGPALPASFARTPFIAPAPMATAAERARAALQEARNAEARGDFAAAAALLDAGLKAAPRHADMLSVRARVAFTMGEMALAERHARAALAMRPELTRAVIILARIAMAAGRHGEAVELWAAVPPTDPAHRERLLKRGRLLLGLGRPLEALGEFMAAIRRDPLEREALRGAAEATEATGALRTALRRWRALLAVAPEDTVAAEAARLLEQRLAPLPGLPSPLRNPWLREWPGAVEGSAGTATVEPSPGLTLRADVRLRYAVAEAHERRPGELPFYGLWLRPEDGGGEVAFALHPEAAPILAEGLRMAIELRAIGAAMPLSLALYDAGTGRSRLLLELPATAQRRMACFDLALDAAEVAALGAGGLALVLRMGAPGTLVVLPPQPLCRLGAALAAPEDFESPVLAAAFPPAHGPAPIIGAPTVERLSAPA
;
A
#
# COMPACT_ATOMS: atom_id res chain seq x y z
N MET A 1 46.27 47.13 43.86
CA MET A 1 45.62 46.45 45.00
C MET A 1 44.52 45.59 44.42
N SER A 2 44.53 44.27 44.40
CA SER A 2 45.45 43.18 44.76
C SER A 2 44.63 41.93 44.38
N ASP A 3 45.08 41.13 43.39
CA ASP A 3 45.57 39.74 43.58
C ASP A 3 44.40 38.73 43.79
N ALA A 4 44.29 37.55 43.18
CA ALA A 4 45.09 36.79 42.23
C ALA A 4 44.27 35.58 41.70
N GLU A 5 44.75 35.00 40.58
CA GLU A 5 44.66 33.57 40.16
C GLU A 5 43.27 32.98 39.79
N ASP A 6 43.05 32.18 38.73
CA ASP A 6 43.94 31.43 37.84
C ASP A 6 43.19 31.06 36.52
N SER A 7 43.97 30.98 35.44
CA SER A 7 43.85 30.23 34.15
C SER A 7 42.53 30.04 33.34
N GLY A 8 42.57 30.50 32.08
CA GLY A 8 42.17 29.70 30.90
C GLY A 8 40.98 30.17 30.04
N PRO A 9 41.17 30.47 28.73
CA PRO A 9 40.13 31.05 27.88
C PRO A 9 39.21 29.99 27.21
N GLY A 10 37.97 30.43 26.98
CA GLY A 10 36.86 29.76 26.30
C GLY A 10 37.18 28.67 25.28
N GLN A 11 36.65 27.48 25.56
CA GLN A 11 36.20 26.55 24.53
C GLN A 11 34.66 26.55 24.47
N PRO A 12 34.08 26.62 23.26
CA PRO A 12 32.64 26.52 23.03
C PRO A 12 32.16 25.08 23.20
N PRO A 13 30.88 24.84 23.56
CA PRO A 13 30.37 23.48 23.69
C PRO A 13 30.43 22.74 22.35
N ALA A 14 30.92 21.50 22.45
CA ALA A 14 31.14 20.58 21.36
C ALA A 14 29.88 20.33 20.54
N ARG A 15 30.09 20.29 19.22
CA ARG A 15 29.17 19.85 18.17
C ARG A 15 28.61 18.47 18.50
N GLY A 16 27.34 18.43 18.87
CA GLY A 16 26.51 17.24 18.84
C GLY A 16 26.09 16.93 17.41
N VAL A 17 26.52 15.76 16.95
CA VAL A 17 26.18 15.11 15.68
C VAL A 17 24.67 15.14 15.43
N THR A 18 24.23 15.86 14.40
CA THR A 18 22.87 15.71 13.83
C THR A 18 22.99 14.81 12.61
N GLY A 19 22.81 13.52 12.85
CA GLY A 19 22.71 12.49 11.82
C GLY A 19 21.49 11.61 12.10
N MET A 20 20.80 11.27 11.00
CA MET A 20 19.77 10.22 10.84
C MET A 20 18.42 10.49 11.53
N GLU A 21 17.25 10.20 10.97
CA GLU A 21 16.81 9.59 9.70
C GLU A 21 15.28 9.74 9.70
N ARG A 22 14.68 10.05 8.54
CA ARG A 22 13.24 9.85 8.31
C ARG A 22 13.07 8.66 7.36
N PHE A 23 12.76 7.50 7.92
CA PHE A 23 12.12 6.35 7.26
C PHE A 23 11.13 5.78 8.26
N ALA A 24 10.06 5.07 7.93
CA ALA A 24 9.26 4.87 6.73
C ALA A 24 7.96 4.25 7.28
N THR A 25 6.89 4.39 6.54
CA THR A 25 5.57 3.84 6.82
C THR A 25 5.58 2.30 6.96
N ALA A 26 4.78 1.81 7.90
CA ALA A 26 4.56 0.40 8.22
C ALA A 26 3.95 -0.43 7.07
N ALA A 27 4.46 -1.65 6.87
CA ALA A 27 3.71 -2.91 6.81
C ALA A 27 4.62 -4.09 6.43
N ASP A 28 4.48 -5.18 7.20
CA ASP A 28 4.90 -6.56 6.96
C ASP A 28 6.41 -6.94 7.02
N VAL A 29 6.66 -7.95 7.87
CA VAL A 29 7.89 -8.71 8.15
C VAL A 29 8.81 -8.15 9.26
N GLN A 30 8.37 -8.25 10.52
CA GLN A 30 9.26 -8.27 11.69
C GLN A 30 8.93 -9.42 12.66
N LEU A 31 8.85 -10.65 12.15
CA LEU A 31 8.79 -11.83 13.04
C LEU A 31 9.64 -13.00 12.56
N VAL A 32 10.83 -12.72 12.03
CA VAL A 32 11.90 -13.74 11.84
C VAL A 32 13.31 -13.21 12.16
N HIS A 33 13.53 -11.89 12.25
CA HIS A 33 14.89 -11.34 12.37
C HIS A 33 15.48 -11.27 13.80
N VAL A 34 14.77 -11.69 14.85
CA VAL A 34 15.26 -11.57 16.24
C VAL A 34 15.96 -12.83 16.75
N LEU A 35 16.04 -13.92 15.97
CA LEU A 35 16.55 -15.20 16.49
C LEU A 35 17.96 -15.63 16.05
N LEU A 36 18.74 -14.85 15.28
CA LEU A 36 20.00 -15.39 14.74
C LEU A 36 21.29 -14.57 14.78
N LEU A 37 21.34 -13.33 15.30
CA LEU A 37 22.63 -12.65 15.43
C LEU A 37 22.73 -11.92 16.78
N GLY A 38 23.46 -12.54 17.70
CA GLY A 38 23.87 -11.91 18.94
C GLY A 38 24.83 -10.76 18.66
N ARG A 39 24.33 -9.52 18.72
CA ARG A 39 25.04 -8.31 19.16
C ARG A 39 24.04 -7.14 19.17
N GLU A 40 24.23 -6.26 20.16
CA GLU A 40 23.50 -5.01 20.45
C GLU A 40 22.29 -5.07 21.40
N SER A 41 22.59 -5.26 22.70
CA SER A 41 21.66 -5.13 23.83
C SER A 41 21.06 -3.73 24.04
N ARG A 42 21.49 -2.68 23.30
CA ARG A 42 21.00 -1.29 23.51
C ARG A 42 19.72 -0.94 22.74
N ARG A 43 19.35 -1.68 21.69
CA ARG A 43 18.08 -1.46 20.97
C ARG A 43 16.85 -2.05 21.68
N ALA A 44 17.05 -3.05 22.55
CA ALA A 44 15.97 -3.64 23.34
C ALA A 44 15.37 -2.68 24.38
N GLU A 45 16.18 -1.83 25.03
CA GLU A 45 15.68 -0.81 25.96
C GLU A 45 14.87 0.29 25.26
N THR A 46 15.16 0.58 23.99
CA THR A 46 14.41 1.58 23.23
C THR A 46 13.06 1.03 22.75
N LEU A 47 13.02 -0.28 22.45
CA LEU A 47 11.78 -1.00 22.13
C LEU A 47 10.88 -1.14 23.37
N GLN A 48 11.46 -1.36 24.55
CA GLN A 48 10.71 -1.48 25.81
C GLN A 48 10.02 -0.16 26.23
N ARG A 49 10.63 0.99 25.91
CA ARG A 49 9.96 2.29 26.07
C ARG A 49 8.80 2.51 25.09
N HIS A 50 8.77 1.79 23.96
CA HIS A 50 7.73 1.94 22.93
C HIS A 50 6.59 0.92 23.02
N THR A 51 6.80 -0.26 23.64
CA THR A 51 5.81 -1.34 23.56
C THR A 51 5.21 -1.81 24.88
N GLY A 52 5.73 -1.38 26.04
CA GLY A 52 5.04 -1.49 27.34
C GLY A 52 4.47 -2.86 27.74
N ARG A 53 5.05 -4.01 27.32
CA ARG A 53 4.61 -5.36 27.73
C ARG A 53 5.75 -6.23 28.29
N PRO A 54 5.51 -7.04 29.34
CA PRO A 54 6.55 -7.79 30.03
C PRO A 54 6.85 -9.10 29.29
N LEU A 55 7.90 -9.11 28.48
CA LEU A 55 8.41 -10.33 27.83
C LEU A 55 9.44 -11.07 28.73
N HIS A 56 9.25 -11.05 30.06
CA HIS A 56 10.36 -11.33 30.98
C HIS A 56 10.37 -12.72 31.64
N LEU A 57 9.29 -13.49 31.63
CA LEU A 57 9.25 -14.78 32.37
C LEU A 57 9.66 -16.01 31.54
N VAL A 58 9.41 -16.03 30.23
CA VAL A 58 9.80 -17.18 29.38
C VAL A 58 11.27 -17.08 28.95
N VAL A 59 11.80 -15.87 28.76
CA VAL A 59 13.17 -15.65 28.29
C VAL A 59 14.19 -15.83 29.42
N GLN A 60 13.88 -15.46 30.67
CA GLN A 60 14.83 -15.62 31.78
C GLN A 60 15.02 -17.08 32.22
N ALA A 61 14.02 -17.94 32.07
CA ALA A 61 14.17 -19.39 32.35
C ALA A 61 15.08 -20.06 31.30
N VAL A 62 14.99 -19.63 30.04
CA VAL A 62 15.78 -20.16 28.93
C VAL A 62 17.20 -19.58 28.88
N ALA A 63 17.38 -18.31 29.26
CA ALA A 63 18.69 -17.65 29.30
C ALA A 63 19.57 -18.12 30.47
N ARG A 64 19.00 -18.34 31.67
CA ARG A 64 19.79 -18.82 32.82
C ARG A 64 20.26 -20.27 32.71
N ALA A 65 19.65 -21.08 31.85
CA ALA A 65 20.13 -22.44 31.56
C ALA A 65 21.30 -22.48 30.56
N GLY A 66 21.54 -21.39 29.83
CA GLY A 66 22.57 -21.29 28.79
C GLY A 66 23.88 -20.62 29.21
N GLU A 67 23.93 -19.96 30.38
CA GLU A 67 25.10 -19.16 30.80
C GLU A 67 26.13 -19.88 31.68
N PHE A 68 25.91 -21.13 32.10
CA PHE A 68 26.93 -21.93 32.81
C PHE A 68 27.31 -23.17 32.00
N GLY A 69 28.23 -22.98 31.05
CA GLY A 69 29.04 -24.05 30.49
C GLY A 69 30.21 -24.39 31.40
N ALA A 70 29.96 -25.07 32.52
CA ALA A 70 30.95 -25.84 33.28
C ALA A 70 30.24 -26.73 34.32
N GLU A 71 30.79 -27.93 34.52
CA GLU A 71 30.29 -29.05 35.35
C GLU A 71 29.51 -28.69 36.62
N VAL A 72 28.32 -29.27 36.79
CA VAL A 72 27.68 -29.41 38.11
C VAL A 72 27.23 -30.86 38.30
N VAL A 73 27.96 -31.54 39.19
CA VAL A 73 27.66 -32.83 39.84
C VAL A 73 26.34 -32.72 40.62
N PRO A 74 25.53 -33.80 40.77
CA PRO A 74 24.17 -33.71 41.26
C PRO A 74 24.11 -33.50 42.78
N ALA A 75 23.67 -32.33 43.21
CA ALA A 75 23.24 -32.10 44.59
C ALA A 75 22.21 -30.96 44.66
N VAL A 76 20.96 -31.27 44.34
CA VAL A 76 19.82 -30.60 44.99
C VAL A 76 18.90 -31.71 45.49
N THR A 77 19.24 -32.17 46.69
CA THR A 77 18.38 -32.94 47.57
C THR A 77 17.10 -32.15 47.89
N GLU A 78 16.03 -32.90 48.12
CA GLU A 78 14.71 -32.43 48.55
C GLU A 78 14.79 -31.31 49.60
N GLY A 79 14.12 -30.20 49.32
CA GLY A 79 13.87 -29.15 50.32
C GLY A 79 14.57 -27.83 50.07
N THR A 80 14.19 -27.12 49.01
CA THR A 80 14.22 -25.63 48.94
C THR A 80 13.56 -25.16 47.63
N LEU A 81 12.28 -25.51 47.46
CA LEU A 81 11.39 -24.79 46.55
C LEU A 81 10.29 -24.13 47.40
N PRO A 82 10.02 -22.82 47.23
CA PRO A 82 8.96 -22.15 47.97
C PRO A 82 7.58 -22.74 47.61
N PRO A 83 6.59 -22.68 48.51
CA PRO A 83 5.35 -23.49 48.46
C PRO A 83 4.43 -23.26 47.25
N HIS A 84 4.77 -22.33 46.35
CA HIS A 84 3.96 -21.95 45.19
C HIS A 84 4.40 -22.62 43.88
N ALA A 85 5.51 -23.37 43.88
CA ALA A 85 6.02 -24.08 42.70
C ALA A 85 5.54 -25.54 42.62
N ARG A 86 4.27 -25.82 42.94
CA ARG A 86 3.63 -27.09 42.58
C ARG A 86 3.08 -26.97 41.15
N LEU A 87 3.50 -27.88 40.26
CA LEU A 87 3.05 -28.05 38.87
C LEU A 87 1.56 -28.47 38.77
N GLY A 88 0.68 -27.55 39.15
CA GLY A 88 -0.76 -27.59 38.93
C GLY A 88 -1.24 -26.17 39.18
N VAL A 89 -1.64 -25.39 38.17
CA VAL A 89 -2.64 -25.68 37.14
C VAL A 89 -2.25 -24.92 35.87
N LEU A 90 -1.88 -25.62 34.80
CA LEU A 90 -1.91 -25.05 33.44
C LEU A 90 -3.34 -25.27 32.91
N PRO A 91 -4.07 -24.23 32.49
CA PRO A 91 -5.49 -24.33 32.13
C PRO A 91 -5.74 -24.95 30.75
N ASP A 92 -4.69 -25.43 30.07
CA ASP A 92 -4.81 -26.08 28.78
C ASP A 92 -4.28 -27.53 28.88
N PRO A 93 -5.14 -28.55 28.69
CA PRO A 93 -4.72 -29.95 28.69
C PRO A 93 -3.62 -30.23 27.63
N TYR A 94 -3.57 -29.48 26.52
CA TYR A 94 -2.52 -29.64 25.51
C TYR A 94 -1.14 -29.18 25.98
N LEU A 95 -1.06 -28.14 26.82
CA LEU A 95 0.20 -27.64 27.40
C LEU A 95 0.73 -28.58 28.48
N ARG A 96 -0.17 -29.24 29.21
CA ARG A 96 0.21 -30.25 30.22
C ARG A 96 0.85 -31.46 29.57
N ASP A 97 0.30 -31.92 28.43
CA ASP A 97 0.88 -32.99 27.62
C ASP A 97 2.18 -32.55 26.95
N TRP A 98 2.27 -31.29 26.49
CA TRP A 98 3.50 -30.73 25.91
C TRP A 98 4.65 -30.66 26.93
N VAL A 99 4.36 -30.19 28.16
CA VAL A 99 5.34 -30.08 29.24
C VAL A 99 5.71 -31.46 29.80
N ALA A 100 4.76 -32.40 29.91
CA ALA A 100 5.04 -33.77 30.32
C ALA A 100 5.89 -34.54 29.29
N LEU A 101 5.68 -34.30 27.99
CA LEU A 101 6.48 -34.90 26.92
C LEU A 101 7.90 -34.33 26.84
N VAL A 102 8.05 -33.02 27.08
CA VAL A 102 9.35 -32.32 27.09
C VAL A 102 10.18 -32.65 28.34
N LEU A 103 9.54 -32.83 29.49
CA LEU A 103 10.23 -33.18 30.74
C LEU A 103 10.46 -34.69 30.91
N GLY A 104 9.73 -35.53 30.16
CA GLY A 104 9.83 -37.00 30.22
C GLY A 104 10.70 -37.64 29.13
N ALA A 105 11.02 -36.92 28.05
CA ALA A 105 11.84 -37.45 26.96
C ALA A 105 13.32 -37.08 27.16
N GLN A 106 14.17 -38.07 27.39
CA GLN A 106 15.61 -37.87 27.25
C GLN A 106 15.89 -37.46 25.79
N PRO A 107 16.53 -36.30 25.54
CA PRO A 107 16.80 -35.88 24.18
C PRO A 107 17.80 -36.87 23.55
N PRO A 108 17.55 -37.37 22.33
CA PRO A 108 18.55 -38.17 21.64
C PRO A 108 19.79 -37.30 21.39
N ALA A 109 20.96 -37.94 21.36
CA ALA A 109 22.27 -37.29 21.23
C ALA A 109 22.28 -36.27 20.08
N GLY A 110 22.20 -34.98 20.39
CA GLY A 110 22.01 -33.90 19.42
C GLY A 110 21.37 -32.62 19.95
N GLY A 111 20.84 -32.63 21.18
CA GLY A 111 20.31 -31.42 21.84
C GLY A 111 19.03 -30.89 21.20
N TRP A 112 18.68 -29.63 21.50
CA TRP A 112 17.37 -29.05 21.19
C TRP A 112 17.05 -28.89 19.70
N LEU A 113 18.08 -28.79 18.86
CA LEU A 113 17.94 -28.79 17.40
C LEU A 113 17.53 -30.18 16.86
N GLY A 114 18.00 -31.27 17.49
CA GLY A 114 17.60 -32.64 17.14
C GLY A 114 16.14 -32.93 17.49
N PHE A 115 15.67 -32.41 18.64
CA PHE A 115 14.27 -32.53 19.05
C PHE A 115 13.31 -31.80 18.10
N LEU A 116 13.68 -30.58 17.65
CA LEU A 116 12.90 -29.81 16.68
C LEU A 116 12.86 -30.51 15.30
N ALA A 117 13.95 -31.15 14.88
CA ALA A 117 13.97 -31.92 13.63
C ALA A 117 13.09 -33.19 13.70
N TRP A 118 13.06 -33.87 14.85
CA TRP A 118 12.16 -35.00 15.11
C TRP A 118 10.69 -34.58 15.16
N ALA A 119 10.37 -33.47 15.84
CA ALA A 119 9.00 -32.94 15.92
C ALA A 119 8.42 -32.54 14.55
N LEU A 120 9.28 -32.07 13.63
CA LEU A 120 8.90 -31.71 12.26
C LEU A 120 8.72 -32.90 11.31
N THR A 121 9.11 -34.11 11.72
CA THR A 121 8.96 -35.34 10.92
C THR A 121 7.89 -36.29 11.47
N ALA A 122 7.33 -36.02 12.66
CA ALA A 122 6.28 -36.81 13.29
C ALA A 122 4.87 -36.48 12.72
N PRO A 123 4.22 -37.38 11.94
CA PRO A 123 2.99 -37.06 11.20
C PRO A 123 1.77 -36.75 12.09
N ALA A 124 1.76 -37.24 13.34
CA ALA A 124 0.68 -36.98 14.29
C ALA A 124 0.71 -35.55 14.84
N MET A 125 1.90 -34.96 14.99
CA MET A 125 2.09 -33.61 15.54
C MET A 125 1.76 -32.54 14.49
N LEU A 126 2.12 -32.77 13.23
CA LEU A 126 1.75 -31.92 12.10
C LEU A 126 0.23 -31.80 11.92
N ARG A 127 -0.52 -32.91 12.06
CA ARG A 127 -1.98 -32.91 11.95
C ARG A 127 -2.67 -32.10 13.07
N SER A 128 -2.09 -32.08 14.28
CA SER A 128 -2.61 -31.31 15.41
C SER A 128 -2.36 -29.80 15.26
N ILE A 129 -1.20 -29.43 14.70
CA ILE A 129 -0.86 -28.03 14.37
C ILE A 129 -1.70 -27.52 13.18
N GLU A 130 -1.99 -28.38 12.19
CA GLU A 130 -2.84 -28.08 11.04
C GLU A 130 -4.29 -27.73 11.42
N ALA A 131 -4.84 -28.37 12.46
CA ALA A 131 -6.19 -28.10 12.95
C ALA A 131 -6.30 -26.79 13.75
N SER A 132 -5.20 -26.34 14.36
CA SER A 132 -5.24 -25.30 15.39
C SER A 132 -4.76 -23.93 14.90
N VAL A 133 -3.78 -23.87 13.98
CA VAL A 133 -3.21 -22.59 13.50
C VAL A 133 -2.80 -22.68 12.01
N PRO A 134 -3.74 -22.55 11.05
CA PRO A 134 -3.49 -22.75 9.61
C PRO A 134 -2.36 -21.89 8.99
N PRO A 135 -2.13 -20.62 9.42
CA PRO A 135 -1.02 -19.81 8.91
C PRO A 135 0.35 -20.35 9.30
N VAL A 136 0.47 -20.92 10.51
CA VAL A 136 1.72 -21.49 11.03
C VAL A 136 2.02 -22.81 10.34
N ALA A 137 1.00 -23.65 10.10
CA ALA A 137 1.16 -24.88 9.31
C ALA A 137 1.63 -24.59 7.86
N ARG A 138 1.20 -23.47 7.26
CA ARG A 138 1.67 -23.02 5.94
C ARG A 138 3.11 -22.49 5.98
N ALA A 139 3.48 -21.73 7.02
CA ALA A 139 4.85 -21.27 7.22
C ALA A 139 5.81 -22.44 7.48
N LEU A 140 5.38 -23.44 8.28
CA LEU A 140 6.13 -24.66 8.56
C LEU A 140 6.24 -25.58 7.34
N ARG A 141 5.21 -25.66 6.47
CA ARG A 141 5.31 -26.34 5.18
C ARG A 141 6.30 -25.67 4.24
N ASN A 142 6.32 -24.34 4.19
CA ASN A 142 7.28 -23.59 3.40
C ASN A 142 8.71 -23.75 3.96
N LEU A 143 8.87 -23.83 5.29
CA LEU A 143 10.16 -24.09 5.93
C LEU A 143 10.62 -25.54 5.75
N ALA A 144 9.72 -26.51 5.85
CA ALA A 144 10.00 -27.93 5.63
C ALA A 144 10.29 -28.21 4.15
N ALA A 145 9.60 -27.55 3.22
CA ALA A 145 9.93 -27.58 1.80
C ALA A 145 11.29 -26.90 1.52
N ALA A 146 11.63 -25.84 2.26
CA ALA A 146 12.95 -25.20 2.17
C ALA A 146 14.08 -26.06 2.76
N ARG A 147 13.80 -26.91 3.76
CA ARG A 147 14.81 -27.76 4.43
C ARG A 147 14.92 -29.18 3.87
N ALA A 148 13.85 -29.74 3.29
CA ALA A 148 13.92 -30.96 2.50
C ALA A 148 14.73 -30.76 1.20
N GLY A 149 14.95 -29.51 0.79
CA GLY A 149 15.84 -29.12 -0.29
C GLY A 149 17.33 -29.00 0.07
N THR A 150 17.77 -29.35 1.29
CA THR A 150 19.18 -29.17 1.70
C THR A 150 20.00 -30.44 1.93
N GLU A 151 19.47 -31.67 1.78
CA GLU A 151 20.30 -32.89 1.93
C GLU A 151 20.05 -34.02 0.91
N THR A 152 19.43 -33.75 -0.24
CA THR A 152 19.46 -34.71 -1.34
C THR A 152 20.08 -34.08 -2.58
N ALA A 153 20.98 -34.87 -3.20
CA ALA A 153 21.75 -34.53 -4.38
C ALA A 153 20.95 -33.71 -5.39
N TRP A 154 21.60 -32.66 -5.92
CA TRP A 154 21.18 -31.84 -7.05
C TRP A 154 20.24 -32.56 -8.03
N ALA A 155 18.93 -32.45 -7.80
CA ALA A 155 17.96 -32.54 -8.87
C ALA A 155 17.98 -31.17 -9.55
N GLU A 156 18.25 -31.15 -10.84
CA GLU A 156 18.27 -29.93 -11.65
C GLU A 156 17.03 -29.07 -11.34
N PRO A 157 17.19 -27.74 -11.14
CA PRO A 157 16.04 -26.86 -10.96
C PRO A 157 15.09 -27.07 -12.14
N PRO A 158 13.75 -27.04 -11.92
CA PRO A 158 12.80 -27.25 -13.00
C PRO A 158 13.16 -26.34 -14.19
N PRO A 159 13.14 -26.86 -15.43
CA PRO A 159 13.52 -26.08 -16.59
C PRO A 159 12.66 -24.83 -16.64
N VAL A 160 13.33 -23.67 -16.65
CA VAL A 160 12.68 -22.38 -16.88
C VAL A 160 12.01 -22.50 -18.25
N GLU A 161 10.69 -22.29 -18.32
CA GLU A 161 10.05 -22.06 -19.62
C GLU A 161 10.84 -20.96 -20.32
N THR A 162 11.44 -21.28 -21.47
CA THR A 162 12.28 -20.35 -22.21
C THR A 162 11.49 -19.05 -22.41
N PRO A 163 11.97 -17.90 -21.89
CA PRO A 163 11.25 -16.65 -21.96
C PRO A 163 10.83 -16.35 -23.40
N ARG A 164 9.53 -16.19 -23.63
CA ARG A 164 9.01 -15.90 -24.97
C ARG A 164 9.24 -14.43 -25.28
N ILE A 165 10.03 -14.15 -26.31
CA ILE A 165 10.09 -12.82 -26.90
C ILE A 165 8.76 -12.58 -27.61
N THR A 166 8.08 -11.51 -27.20
CA THR A 166 6.89 -10.98 -27.85
C THR A 166 7.28 -9.81 -28.72
N ALA A 167 6.58 -9.62 -29.85
CA ALA A 167 6.81 -8.51 -30.75
C ALA A 167 5.52 -7.72 -31.00
N ASN A 168 5.63 -6.42 -31.29
CA ASN A 168 4.47 -5.60 -31.67
C ASN A 168 4.06 -5.85 -33.14
N ALA A 169 2.91 -5.32 -33.55
CA ALA A 169 2.36 -5.49 -34.90
C ALA A 169 3.27 -4.94 -36.02
N ALA A 170 4.12 -3.95 -35.70
CA ALA A 170 5.09 -3.39 -36.63
C ALA A 170 6.29 -4.33 -36.91
N ALA A 171 6.49 -5.37 -36.11
CA ALA A 171 7.55 -6.36 -36.29
C ALA A 171 7.29 -7.38 -37.42
N GLY A 172 6.44 -7.04 -38.39
CA GLY A 172 6.28 -7.80 -39.63
C GLY A 172 7.60 -7.92 -40.41
N PRO A 173 7.66 -8.70 -41.51
CA PRO A 173 8.89 -8.91 -42.26
C PRO A 173 9.40 -7.58 -42.82
N ALA A 174 10.30 -6.93 -42.06
CA ALA A 174 10.92 -5.68 -42.47
C ALA A 174 11.73 -5.98 -43.73
N GLY A 175 11.33 -5.38 -44.84
CA GLY A 175 12.17 -5.33 -46.03
C GLY A 175 13.47 -4.62 -45.64
N SER A 176 14.54 -5.37 -45.42
CA SER A 176 15.86 -4.79 -45.19
C SER A 176 16.24 -4.00 -46.44
N ARG A 177 16.23 -2.66 -46.34
CA ARG A 177 16.87 -1.82 -47.34
C ARG A 177 18.34 -2.22 -47.38
N VAL A 178 18.78 -2.67 -48.56
CA VAL A 178 20.17 -3.09 -48.79
C VAL A 178 21.09 -1.92 -48.42
N GLY A 179 21.98 -2.12 -47.45
CA GLY A 179 22.96 -1.11 -47.01
C GLY A 179 22.56 -0.25 -45.82
N ALA A 180 21.37 -0.43 -45.22
CA ALA A 180 21.00 0.26 -43.98
C ALA A 180 21.70 -0.37 -42.76
N ARG A 181 22.20 0.47 -41.85
CA ARG A 181 22.80 0.02 -40.58
C ARG A 181 21.71 -0.38 -39.59
N HIS A 182 21.82 -1.53 -38.93
CA HIS A 182 20.83 -1.98 -37.96
C HIS A 182 21.18 -1.49 -36.54
N VAL A 183 20.27 -0.72 -35.94
CA VAL A 183 20.45 -0.16 -34.59
C VAL A 183 19.38 -0.72 -33.66
N THR A 184 19.80 -1.44 -32.63
CA THR A 184 18.91 -1.92 -31.58
C THR A 184 18.95 -0.95 -30.41
N VAL A 185 17.83 -0.29 -30.12
CA VAL A 185 17.69 0.60 -28.96
C VAL A 185 17.13 -0.19 -27.78
N ILE A 186 17.68 -0.01 -26.58
CA ILE A 186 17.27 -0.73 -25.38
C ILE A 186 16.59 0.19 -24.39
N ALA A 187 15.40 -0.18 -23.93
CA ALA A 187 14.77 0.40 -22.75
C ALA A 187 14.97 -0.52 -21.55
N TRP A 188 15.20 0.06 -20.37
CA TRP A 188 15.29 -0.73 -19.14
C TRP A 188 13.94 -1.28 -18.67
N ASP A 189 12.82 -0.68 -19.11
CA ASP A 189 11.46 -1.16 -18.88
C ASP A 189 10.53 -0.64 -19.99
N MET A 190 9.89 -1.55 -20.72
CA MET A 190 8.97 -1.26 -21.82
C MET A 190 7.56 -0.84 -21.34
N ALA A 191 7.24 -1.03 -20.05
CA ALA A 191 5.90 -0.77 -19.49
C ALA A 191 5.74 0.61 -18.83
N HIS A 192 6.82 1.38 -18.71
CA HIS A 192 6.87 2.60 -17.91
C HIS A 192 7.37 3.80 -18.73
N ASN A 193 6.98 5.02 -18.32
CA ASN A 193 7.26 6.29 -19.00
C ASN A 193 8.72 6.51 -19.48
N PRO A 194 9.79 6.07 -18.79
CA PRO A 194 11.17 6.19 -19.29
C PRO A 194 11.40 5.57 -20.68
N VAL A 195 10.56 4.62 -21.12
CA VAL A 195 10.60 4.09 -22.48
C VAL A 195 10.41 5.18 -23.54
N ALA A 196 9.77 6.31 -23.22
CA ALA A 196 9.62 7.45 -24.12
C ALA A 196 10.96 8.02 -24.60
N ARG A 197 12.01 7.99 -23.75
CA ARG A 197 13.36 8.39 -24.16
C ARG A 197 13.93 7.41 -25.19
N ALA A 198 13.87 6.11 -24.89
CA ALA A 198 14.37 5.07 -25.79
C ALA A 198 13.60 5.04 -27.12
N HIS A 199 12.28 5.26 -27.10
CA HIS A 199 11.46 5.41 -28.30
C HIS A 199 11.89 6.62 -29.13
N MET A 200 12.13 7.78 -28.51
CA MET A 200 12.67 8.96 -29.19
C MET A 200 14.06 8.69 -29.80
N LEU A 201 14.95 7.97 -29.10
CA LEU A 201 16.26 7.60 -29.67
C LEU A 201 16.11 6.71 -30.91
N ALA A 202 15.11 5.83 -30.94
CA ALA A 202 14.79 5.01 -32.10
C ALA A 202 14.21 5.83 -33.26
N GLU A 203 13.33 6.80 -32.97
CA GLU A 203 12.81 7.75 -33.99
C GLU A 203 13.87 8.70 -34.56
N LEU A 204 14.84 9.07 -33.72
CA LEU A 204 15.90 10.00 -34.10
C LEU A 204 16.87 9.38 -35.11
N ALA A 205 16.98 8.05 -35.13
CA ALA A 205 17.79 7.33 -36.10
C ALA A 205 17.37 7.69 -37.53
N GLY A 206 18.37 7.91 -38.38
CA GLY A 206 18.13 8.49 -39.71
C GLY A 206 17.48 7.49 -40.69
N PRO A 207 17.04 7.94 -41.87
CA PRO A 207 16.51 7.06 -42.93
C PRO A 207 17.48 5.96 -43.42
N GLY A 208 18.76 6.08 -43.09
CA GLY A 208 19.81 5.10 -43.37
C GLY A 208 20.01 4.04 -42.28
N ASP A 209 19.28 4.16 -41.16
CA ASP A 209 19.26 3.16 -40.09
C ASP A 209 17.97 2.34 -40.14
N ALA A 210 18.07 1.04 -39.92
CA ALA A 210 16.95 0.19 -39.57
C ALA A 210 16.93 0.03 -38.06
N THR A 211 15.86 0.48 -37.39
CA THR A 211 15.81 0.50 -35.93
C THR A 211 14.75 -0.41 -35.34
N GLU A 212 15.09 -1.02 -34.22
CA GLU A 212 14.14 -1.69 -33.33
C GLU A 212 14.30 -1.20 -31.88
N LEU A 213 13.25 -1.32 -31.09
CA LEU A 213 13.26 -1.01 -29.66
C LEU A 213 13.02 -2.30 -28.85
N VAL A 214 13.91 -2.61 -27.91
CA VAL A 214 13.83 -3.84 -27.12
C VAL A 214 13.96 -3.60 -25.63
N GLY A 215 13.43 -4.49 -24.80
CA GLY A 215 13.57 -4.40 -23.35
C GLY A 215 12.61 -5.33 -22.58
N PRO A 216 12.79 -5.48 -21.26
CA PRO A 216 11.87 -6.26 -20.44
C PRO A 216 10.57 -5.50 -20.17
N ILE A 217 9.53 -6.23 -19.79
CA ILE A 217 8.28 -5.73 -19.22
C ILE A 217 8.22 -6.20 -17.76
N PHE A 218 8.26 -5.26 -16.82
CA PHE A 218 8.06 -5.58 -15.41
C PHE A 218 6.58 -5.53 -15.04
N GLU A 219 6.03 -6.60 -14.44
CA GLU A 219 4.62 -6.68 -14.05
C GLU A 219 4.19 -5.54 -13.12
N SER A 220 5.11 -5.11 -12.24
CA SER A 220 4.89 -3.99 -11.32
C SER A 220 4.53 -2.66 -12.01
N GLN A 221 4.73 -2.55 -13.32
CA GLN A 221 4.43 -1.35 -14.13
C GLN A 221 3.26 -1.56 -15.12
N GLY A 222 2.46 -2.61 -14.92
CA GLY A 222 1.23 -2.85 -15.69
C GLY A 222 1.31 -3.99 -16.71
N GLY A 223 2.46 -4.67 -16.82
CA GLY A 223 2.58 -5.95 -17.53
C GLY A 223 2.36 -5.90 -19.04
N ARG A 224 2.39 -4.72 -19.67
CA ARG A 224 2.25 -4.50 -21.11
C ARG A 224 3.09 -3.31 -21.56
N ILE A 225 3.36 -3.19 -22.85
CA ILE A 225 4.03 -2.01 -23.43
C ILE A 225 3.29 -0.74 -23.00
N TRP A 226 4.06 0.28 -22.64
CA TRP A 226 3.55 1.56 -22.20
C TRP A 226 2.57 2.13 -23.24
N PRO A 227 1.29 2.38 -22.87
CA PRO A 227 0.23 2.63 -23.85
C PRO A 227 0.53 3.70 -24.91
N PRO A 228 1.19 4.83 -24.58
CA PRO A 228 1.52 5.87 -25.56
C PRO A 228 2.34 5.43 -26.77
N ILE A 229 3.13 4.36 -26.66
CA ILE A 229 3.97 3.84 -27.75
C ILE A 229 3.52 2.47 -28.27
N ALA A 230 2.39 1.94 -27.76
CA ALA A 230 1.95 0.58 -28.08
C ALA A 230 1.67 0.38 -29.58
N ASP A 231 1.14 1.42 -30.24
CA ASP A 231 0.82 1.43 -31.67
C ASP A 231 1.93 2.06 -32.53
N SER A 232 3.14 2.22 -31.97
CA SER A 232 4.28 2.78 -32.69
C SER A 232 4.64 1.92 -33.92
N PRO A 233 4.98 2.55 -35.06
CA PRO A 233 5.45 1.84 -36.25
C PRO A 233 6.87 1.28 -36.12
N ILE A 234 7.58 1.58 -35.02
CA ILE A 234 8.90 1.03 -34.75
C ILE A 234 8.73 -0.43 -34.31
N PRO A 235 9.46 -1.40 -34.91
CA PRO A 235 9.50 -2.77 -34.44
C PRO A 235 9.94 -2.84 -32.97
N MET A 236 9.18 -3.56 -32.14
CA MET A 236 9.46 -3.74 -30.73
C MET A 236 9.54 -5.21 -30.35
N ARG A 237 10.54 -5.58 -29.54
CA ARG A 237 10.65 -6.93 -28.94
C ARG A 237 10.79 -6.85 -27.42
N SER A 238 10.02 -7.65 -26.70
CA SER A 238 10.03 -7.61 -25.23
C SER A 238 9.76 -8.97 -24.58
N PHE A 239 10.14 -9.11 -23.32
CA PHE A 239 9.91 -10.30 -22.51
C PHE A 239 9.49 -9.92 -21.10
N ALA A 240 8.74 -10.78 -20.42
CA ALA A 240 8.33 -10.54 -19.03
C ALA A 240 9.51 -10.77 -18.07
N ALA A 241 9.71 -9.85 -17.12
CA ALA A 241 10.70 -9.97 -16.05
C ALA A 241 10.05 -9.68 -14.70
N GLY A 242 10.18 -10.62 -13.75
CA GLY A 242 9.65 -10.48 -12.38
C GLY A 242 10.76 -10.35 -11.33
N ASP A 243 11.89 -11.02 -11.57
CA ASP A 243 13.02 -11.16 -10.66
C ASP A 243 14.35 -11.20 -11.44
N LEU A 244 15.47 -11.34 -10.72
CA LEU A 244 16.80 -11.40 -11.33
C LEU A 244 16.97 -12.57 -12.30
N ARG A 245 16.45 -13.75 -11.96
CA ARG A 245 16.62 -14.96 -12.79
C ARG A 245 15.86 -14.84 -14.11
N SER A 246 14.60 -14.39 -14.07
CA SER A 246 13.78 -14.14 -15.26
C SER A 246 14.33 -13.01 -16.13
N LEU A 247 14.89 -11.95 -15.51
CA LEU A 247 15.59 -10.89 -16.24
C LEU A 247 16.80 -11.45 -17.00
N VAL A 248 17.68 -12.20 -16.32
CA VAL A 248 18.89 -12.78 -16.92
C VAL A 248 18.52 -13.77 -18.04
N ALA A 249 17.56 -14.66 -17.80
CA ALA A 249 17.10 -15.61 -18.82
C ALA A 249 16.58 -14.89 -20.08
N GLY A 250 15.73 -13.89 -19.92
CA GLY A 250 15.16 -13.16 -21.05
C GLY A 250 16.20 -12.29 -21.76
N ALA A 251 17.16 -11.72 -21.02
CA ALA A 251 18.27 -10.97 -21.59
C ALA A 251 19.16 -11.84 -22.48
N VAL A 252 19.45 -13.08 -22.08
CA VAL A 252 20.20 -14.05 -22.90
C VAL A 252 19.44 -14.39 -24.17
N VAL A 253 18.15 -14.77 -24.06
CA VAL A 253 17.34 -15.14 -25.22
C VAL A 253 17.23 -13.96 -26.20
N LEU A 254 17.04 -12.74 -25.69
CA LEU A 254 16.99 -11.54 -26.50
C LEU A 254 18.33 -11.25 -27.19
N ALA A 255 19.44 -11.35 -26.46
CA ALA A 255 20.78 -11.10 -27.01
C ALA A 255 21.15 -12.14 -28.09
N ASP A 256 20.88 -13.43 -27.84
CA ASP A 256 21.15 -14.51 -28.79
C ASP A 256 20.32 -14.34 -30.08
N ALA A 257 19.11 -13.79 -29.97
CA ALA A 257 18.21 -13.49 -31.09
C ALA A 257 18.41 -12.10 -31.73
N THR A 258 19.41 -11.32 -31.30
CA THR A 258 19.65 -9.97 -31.81
C THR A 258 20.93 -9.92 -32.64
N ARG A 259 20.85 -9.30 -33.82
CA ARG A 259 21.99 -9.00 -34.68
C ARG A 259 21.87 -7.53 -35.06
N CYS A 260 22.85 -6.72 -34.71
CA CYS A 260 22.84 -5.28 -34.99
C CYS A 260 24.27 -4.76 -35.17
N ASP A 261 24.40 -3.61 -35.81
CA ASP A 261 25.66 -2.91 -36.03
C ASP A 261 25.98 -1.92 -34.90
N LEU A 262 24.98 -1.56 -34.09
CA LEU A 262 25.09 -0.70 -32.93
C LEU A 262 23.99 -1.04 -31.93
N VAL A 263 24.35 -1.17 -30.65
CA VAL A 263 23.38 -1.26 -29.56
C VAL A 263 23.35 0.05 -28.79
N HIS A 264 22.18 0.70 -28.75
CA HIS A 264 21.97 1.99 -28.11
C HIS A 264 21.20 1.80 -26.80
N VAL A 265 21.91 1.85 -25.67
CA VAL A 265 21.37 1.57 -24.35
C VAL A 265 20.76 2.83 -23.75
N GLY A 266 19.45 2.84 -23.52
CA GLY A 266 18.78 3.91 -22.78
C GLY A 266 18.86 3.69 -21.27
N LYS A 267 19.41 4.67 -20.55
CA LYS A 267 19.59 4.71 -19.09
C LYS A 267 20.59 3.68 -18.53
N PRO A 268 21.43 4.05 -17.56
CA PRO A 268 22.33 3.11 -16.88
C PRO A 268 21.60 2.33 -15.78
N ARG A 269 20.74 1.38 -16.15
CA ARG A 269 20.05 0.46 -15.22
C ARG A 269 20.47 -0.98 -15.50
N LEU A 270 20.33 -1.88 -14.53
CA LEU A 270 20.74 -3.28 -14.66
C LEU A 270 20.15 -3.93 -15.92
N ALA A 271 18.85 -3.80 -16.13
CA ALA A 271 18.17 -4.40 -17.27
C ALA A 271 18.73 -3.93 -18.62
N SER A 272 18.88 -2.61 -18.82
CA SER A 272 19.34 -2.04 -20.08
C SER A 272 20.83 -2.30 -20.33
N LEU A 273 21.67 -2.14 -19.30
CA LEU A 273 23.11 -2.40 -19.40
C LEU A 273 23.41 -3.89 -19.59
N LEU A 274 22.73 -4.80 -18.88
CA LEU A 274 22.91 -6.25 -19.05
C LEU A 274 22.57 -6.69 -20.47
N ILE A 275 21.40 -6.29 -20.97
CA ILE A 275 20.97 -6.64 -22.35
C ILE A 275 21.95 -6.05 -23.37
N GLY A 276 22.34 -4.78 -23.20
CA GLY A 276 23.28 -4.11 -24.10
C GLY A 276 24.65 -4.78 -24.12
N ALA A 277 25.17 -5.12 -22.94
CA ALA A 277 26.45 -5.79 -22.79
C ALA A 277 26.45 -7.19 -23.40
N LEU A 278 25.37 -7.96 -23.22
CA LEU A 278 25.23 -9.28 -23.85
C LEU A 278 25.12 -9.17 -25.37
N ILE A 279 24.33 -8.24 -25.91
CA ILE A 279 24.24 -8.02 -27.37
C ILE A 279 25.62 -7.66 -27.93
N ARG A 280 26.34 -6.76 -27.27
CA ARG A 280 27.70 -6.38 -27.65
C ARG A 280 28.64 -7.59 -27.64
N GLN A 281 28.59 -8.43 -26.60
CA GLN A 281 29.40 -9.65 -26.51
C GLN A 281 29.07 -10.66 -27.62
N ARG A 282 27.79 -10.79 -28.01
CA ARG A 282 27.34 -11.76 -29.02
C ARG A 282 27.61 -11.31 -30.46
N THR A 283 27.52 -10.02 -30.72
CA THR A 283 27.57 -9.45 -32.07
C THR A 283 28.91 -8.77 -32.38
N GLY A 284 29.63 -8.35 -31.35
CA GLY A 284 30.78 -7.47 -31.52
C GLY A 284 30.40 -6.09 -32.05
N CYS A 285 29.15 -5.63 -31.94
CA CYS A 285 28.82 -4.23 -32.22
C CYS A 285 29.35 -3.30 -31.11
N PRO A 286 29.47 -1.98 -31.30
CA PRO A 286 29.65 -1.02 -30.21
C PRO A 286 28.39 -0.84 -29.35
N LEU A 287 28.58 -0.51 -28.08
CA LEU A 287 27.57 -0.09 -27.11
C LEU A 287 27.64 1.42 -26.87
N LEU A 288 26.62 2.13 -27.34
CA LEU A 288 26.40 3.55 -27.06
C LEU A 288 25.40 3.70 -25.90
N LEU A 289 25.80 4.33 -24.80
CA LEU A 289 24.96 4.55 -23.62
C LEU A 289 24.37 5.96 -23.62
N ASP A 290 23.05 6.08 -23.54
CA ASP A 290 22.33 7.35 -23.34
C ASP A 290 21.99 7.55 -21.87
N ILE A 291 22.38 8.72 -21.34
CA ILE A 291 22.13 9.15 -19.97
C ILE A 291 21.23 10.38 -20.01
N ASP A 292 19.95 10.19 -19.75
CA ASP A 292 18.95 11.26 -19.71
C ASP A 292 18.65 11.77 -18.30
N ASP A 293 18.99 11.00 -17.26
CA ASP A 293 18.91 11.38 -15.84
C ASP A 293 20.17 10.94 -15.07
N HIS A 294 20.46 11.62 -13.95
CA HIS A 294 21.45 11.19 -12.97
C HIS A 294 20.80 10.19 -11.99
N GLU A 295 20.91 8.89 -12.27
CA GLU A 295 20.18 7.84 -11.55
C GLU A 295 20.43 7.81 -10.03
N LEU A 296 21.61 8.24 -9.56
CA LEU A 296 21.92 8.31 -8.13
C LEU A 296 21.08 9.37 -7.39
N ALA A 297 20.62 10.42 -8.07
CA ALA A 297 19.76 11.44 -7.45
C ALA A 297 18.36 10.92 -7.06
N PHE A 298 17.99 9.70 -7.47
CA PHE A 298 16.74 9.03 -7.06
C PHE A 298 16.89 8.19 -5.80
N LEU A 299 18.11 8.07 -5.25
CA LEU A 299 18.41 7.30 -4.05
C LEU A 299 18.73 8.23 -2.88
N ASP A 300 18.51 7.72 -1.66
CA ASP A 300 18.98 8.38 -0.45
C ASP A 300 20.52 8.31 -0.36
N ASP A 301 21.09 7.14 -0.69
CA ASP A 301 22.53 6.96 -0.88
C ASP A 301 22.90 7.21 -2.35
N GLN A 302 23.47 8.39 -2.60
CA GLN A 302 23.86 8.87 -3.92
C GLN A 302 25.29 8.49 -4.31
N THR A 303 25.90 7.51 -3.64
CA THR A 303 27.27 7.06 -3.95
C THR A 303 27.28 5.89 -4.93
N GLN A 304 28.32 5.79 -5.75
CA GLN A 304 28.57 4.61 -6.56
C GLN A 304 28.91 3.40 -5.67
N ALA A 305 28.54 2.20 -6.13
CA ALA A 305 28.93 0.95 -5.48
C ALA A 305 30.01 0.25 -6.31
N GLY A 306 31.09 -0.16 -5.63
CA GLY A 306 32.10 -1.05 -6.21
C GLY A 306 31.60 -2.49 -6.32
N PHE A 307 32.41 -3.36 -6.91
CA PHE A 307 32.04 -4.77 -7.06
C PHE A 307 31.97 -5.50 -5.72
N GLU A 308 32.85 -5.15 -4.78
CA GLU A 308 32.90 -5.73 -3.43
C GLU A 308 31.61 -5.45 -2.66
N ALA A 309 31.06 -4.23 -2.80
CA ALA A 309 29.78 -3.86 -2.20
C ALA A 309 28.61 -4.62 -2.84
N LEU A 310 28.69 -4.89 -4.15
CA LEU A 310 27.69 -5.70 -4.86
C LEU A 310 27.72 -7.16 -4.37
N GLU A 311 28.92 -7.74 -4.18
CA GLU A 311 29.09 -9.09 -3.63
C GLU A 311 28.61 -9.20 -2.18
N ALA A 312 28.94 -8.21 -1.35
CA ALA A 312 28.47 -8.12 0.03
C ALA A 312 26.94 -8.07 0.08
N ALA A 313 26.30 -7.21 -0.72
CA ALA A 313 24.84 -7.12 -0.80
C ALA A 313 24.20 -8.45 -1.25
N ALA A 314 24.85 -9.18 -2.16
CA ALA A 314 24.39 -10.50 -2.60
C ALA A 314 24.46 -11.57 -1.49
N ALA A 315 25.34 -11.39 -0.50
CA ALA A 315 25.50 -12.28 0.64
C ALA A 315 24.59 -11.88 1.83
N GLU A 316 24.51 -10.58 2.13
CA GLU A 316 23.78 -10.02 3.27
C GLU A 316 22.26 -10.10 3.12
N ASP A 317 21.73 -9.75 1.94
CA ASP A 317 20.29 -9.83 1.66
C ASP A 317 20.00 -10.39 0.26
N PRO A 318 20.01 -11.72 0.11
CA PRO A 318 19.75 -12.39 -1.17
C PRO A 318 18.37 -12.06 -1.78
N LEU A 319 17.36 -11.76 -0.95
CA LEU A 319 16.00 -11.45 -1.41
C LEU A 319 15.92 -10.03 -1.98
N ALA A 320 16.58 -9.06 -1.36
CA ALA A 320 16.70 -7.71 -1.92
C ALA A 320 17.60 -7.70 -3.17
N PHE A 321 18.68 -8.49 -3.18
CA PHE A 321 19.56 -8.64 -4.33
C PHE A 321 18.84 -9.24 -5.54
N ALA A 322 17.96 -10.21 -5.32
CA ALA A 322 17.15 -10.84 -6.37
C ALA A 322 16.14 -9.90 -7.04
N LYS A 323 15.95 -8.67 -6.54
CA LYS A 323 15.12 -7.63 -7.17
C LYS A 323 15.99 -6.78 -8.10
N PRO A 324 15.82 -6.83 -9.44
CA PRO A 324 16.65 -6.09 -10.40
C PRO A 324 16.65 -4.56 -10.27
N ARG A 325 15.74 -4.02 -9.44
CA ARG A 325 15.51 -2.60 -9.24
C ARG A 325 15.94 -2.12 -7.85
N SER A 326 16.59 -2.96 -7.04
CA SER A 326 17.07 -2.56 -5.73
C SER A 326 18.14 -1.46 -5.82
N PRO A 327 18.35 -0.66 -4.76
CA PRO A 327 19.29 0.45 -4.77
C PRO A 327 20.72 0.04 -5.14
N ILE A 328 21.19 -1.12 -4.66
CA ILE A 328 22.56 -1.61 -4.95
C ILE A 328 22.81 -1.75 -6.46
N TRP A 329 21.84 -2.24 -7.23
CA TRP A 329 21.96 -2.35 -8.68
C TRP A 329 22.08 -0.99 -9.35
N THR A 330 21.33 0.00 -8.88
CA THR A 330 21.40 1.37 -9.41
C THR A 330 22.77 1.99 -9.13
N ARG A 331 23.28 1.81 -7.90
CA ARG A 331 24.61 2.30 -7.50
C ARG A 331 25.75 1.64 -8.25
N PHE A 332 25.67 0.33 -8.48
CA PHE A 332 26.68 -0.40 -9.27
C PHE A 332 26.62 -0.06 -10.76
N CYS A 333 25.42 0.11 -11.32
CA CYS A 333 25.27 0.54 -12.72
C CYS A 333 25.85 1.93 -12.98
N ALA A 334 25.85 2.82 -11.98
CA ALA A 334 26.53 4.11 -12.07
C ALA A 334 28.06 3.96 -12.21
N THR A 335 28.66 2.89 -11.66
CA THR A 335 30.08 2.52 -11.84
C THR A 335 30.34 1.98 -13.25
N LEU A 336 29.40 1.22 -13.82
CA LEU A 336 29.51 0.63 -15.17
C LEU A 336 29.46 1.65 -16.32
N VAL A 337 29.04 2.89 -16.06
CA VAL A 337 28.96 3.94 -17.10
C VAL A 337 30.28 4.11 -17.86
N GLY A 338 31.42 4.01 -17.16
CA GLY A 338 32.76 4.17 -17.74
C GLY A 338 33.24 3.02 -18.65
N GLU A 339 32.47 1.94 -18.77
CA GLU A 339 32.77 0.78 -19.63
C GLU A 339 32.06 0.86 -21.00
N ALA A 340 31.17 1.84 -21.20
CA ALA A 340 30.49 2.04 -22.47
C ALA A 340 31.47 2.48 -23.58
N ASP A 341 31.25 2.02 -24.82
CA ASP A 341 32.11 2.40 -25.96
C ASP A 341 31.87 3.85 -26.40
N GLY A 342 30.73 4.43 -26.04
CA GLY A 342 30.50 5.86 -26.07
C GLY A 342 29.28 6.28 -25.26
N ILE A 343 29.19 7.59 -25.01
CA ILE A 343 28.17 8.18 -24.14
C ILE A 343 27.44 9.31 -24.86
N THR A 344 26.12 9.34 -24.72
CA THR A 344 25.27 10.47 -25.03
C THR A 344 24.52 10.93 -23.80
N VAL A 345 24.21 12.22 -23.72
CA VAL A 345 23.63 12.85 -22.53
C VAL A 345 22.52 13.83 -22.90
N SER A 346 21.48 13.98 -22.06
CA SER A 346 20.36 14.87 -22.38
C SER A 346 20.62 16.37 -22.15
N SER A 347 21.62 16.70 -21.35
CA SER A 347 21.90 18.08 -20.91
C SER A 347 23.38 18.38 -20.75
N GLY A 348 23.75 19.66 -20.73
CA GLY A 348 25.11 20.09 -20.41
C GLY A 348 25.51 19.79 -18.97
N ALA A 349 24.55 19.73 -18.03
CA ALA A 349 24.81 19.27 -16.66
C ALA A 349 25.29 17.82 -16.64
N LEU A 350 24.60 16.94 -17.35
CA LEU A 350 24.99 15.54 -17.49
C LEU A 350 26.30 15.40 -18.29
N GLN A 351 26.51 16.24 -19.32
CA GLN A 351 27.78 16.25 -20.06
C GLN A 351 28.97 16.60 -19.17
N ARG A 352 28.84 17.55 -18.25
CA ARG A 352 29.92 17.87 -17.29
C ARG A 352 30.20 16.71 -16.33
N ALA A 353 29.21 15.91 -15.99
CA ALA A 353 29.37 14.79 -15.05
C ALA A 353 29.86 13.50 -15.71
N TYR A 354 29.41 13.20 -16.93
CA TYR A 354 29.65 11.92 -17.60
C TYR A 354 30.42 12.04 -18.92
N GLY A 355 30.68 13.26 -19.41
CA GLY A 355 31.20 13.49 -20.75
C GLY A 355 30.16 13.19 -21.83
N GLY A 356 30.64 12.80 -23.01
CA GLY A 356 29.78 12.38 -24.13
C GLY A 356 29.18 13.51 -24.96
N THR A 357 28.34 13.11 -25.92
CA THR A 357 27.68 14.03 -26.87
C THR A 357 26.28 14.38 -26.40
N ILE A 358 25.90 15.66 -26.43
CA ILE A 358 24.56 16.07 -26.04
C ILE A 358 23.53 15.62 -27.10
N LEU A 359 22.56 14.80 -26.68
CA LEU A 359 21.34 14.48 -27.43
C LEU A 359 20.14 14.95 -26.63
N ARG A 360 19.50 16.04 -27.06
CA ARG A 360 18.39 16.65 -26.32
C ARG A 360 17.16 15.74 -26.29
N HIS A 361 16.19 16.04 -25.42
CA HIS A 361 14.84 15.49 -25.59
C HIS A 361 14.24 16.11 -26.83
N ALA A 362 14.39 15.45 -27.98
CA ALA A 362 14.06 16.02 -29.27
C ALA A 362 12.62 15.67 -29.72
N ARG A 363 12.11 16.45 -30.67
CA ARG A 363 10.85 16.17 -31.39
C ARG A 363 11.04 16.34 -32.90
N ASP A 364 10.25 15.59 -33.66
CA ASP A 364 10.13 15.79 -35.09
C ASP A 364 9.45 17.15 -35.38
N GLU A 365 10.21 18.05 -35.97
CA GLU A 365 9.75 19.39 -36.35
C GLU A 365 8.59 19.39 -37.35
N ALA A 366 8.39 18.32 -38.12
CA ALA A 366 7.30 18.17 -39.08
C ALA A 366 5.99 17.71 -38.41
N LEU A 367 6.08 16.95 -37.31
CA LEU A 367 4.90 16.54 -36.53
C LEU A 367 4.51 17.60 -35.49
N PHE A 368 5.50 18.23 -34.86
CA PHE A 368 5.29 19.34 -33.94
C PHE A 368 5.33 20.64 -34.72
N ASP A 369 4.26 20.95 -35.44
CA ASP A 369 4.12 22.19 -36.20
C ASP A 369 2.82 22.92 -35.82
N PRO A 370 2.90 24.14 -35.25
CA PRO A 370 1.72 24.96 -34.94
C PRO A 370 0.74 25.13 -36.10
N ALA A 371 1.23 25.14 -37.35
CA ALA A 371 0.40 25.32 -38.53
C ALA A 371 -0.57 24.15 -38.80
N LEU A 372 -0.32 22.97 -38.20
CA LEU A 372 -1.15 21.78 -38.38
C LEU A 372 -2.36 21.73 -37.44
N HIS A 373 -2.51 22.69 -36.52
CA HIS A 373 -3.51 22.62 -35.46
C HIS A 373 -4.34 23.90 -35.36
N ASP A 374 -5.65 23.73 -35.31
CA ASP A 374 -6.58 24.81 -35.00
C ASP A 374 -6.62 25.05 -33.48
N ARG A 375 -5.86 26.05 -33.04
CA ARG A 375 -5.78 26.45 -31.62
C ARG A 375 -7.13 26.90 -31.07
N ALA A 376 -7.96 27.58 -31.86
CA ALA A 376 -9.24 28.11 -31.40
C ALA A 376 -10.25 26.98 -31.19
N ALA A 377 -10.33 26.03 -32.14
CA ALA A 377 -11.19 24.85 -32.00
C ALA A 377 -10.80 24.01 -30.79
N LEU A 378 -9.49 23.79 -30.57
CA LEU A 378 -9.03 23.01 -29.43
C LEU A 378 -9.30 23.72 -28.08
N ARG A 379 -9.14 25.04 -28.02
CA ARG A 379 -9.53 25.82 -26.82
C ARG A 379 -11.01 25.69 -26.52
N ALA A 380 -11.85 25.76 -27.54
CA ALA A 380 -13.30 25.59 -27.38
C ALA A 380 -13.66 24.20 -26.85
N GLU A 381 -13.00 23.13 -27.30
CA GLU A 381 -13.17 21.76 -26.77
C GLU A 381 -12.93 21.69 -25.25
N PHE A 382 -11.95 22.45 -24.75
CA PHE A 382 -11.61 22.50 -23.33
C PHE A 382 -12.35 23.60 -22.55
N GLY A 383 -13.29 24.31 -23.18
CA GLY A 383 -14.09 25.36 -22.55
C GLY A 383 -13.35 26.68 -22.33
N TYR A 384 -12.34 26.97 -23.16
CA TYR A 384 -11.60 28.23 -23.13
C TYR A 384 -12.03 29.17 -24.28
N GLY A 385 -12.31 30.42 -23.93
CA GLY A 385 -12.63 31.50 -24.86
C GLY A 385 -11.40 32.25 -25.38
N PRO A 386 -11.57 33.21 -26.31
CA PRO A 386 -10.48 34.01 -26.87
C PRO A 386 -9.78 34.92 -25.84
N GLU A 387 -10.53 35.36 -24.82
CA GLU A 387 -10.00 36.20 -23.72
C GLU A 387 -9.27 35.39 -22.64
N ASP A 388 -9.46 34.07 -22.62
CA ASP A 388 -8.81 33.20 -21.66
C ASP A 388 -7.30 33.10 -21.95
N ARG A 389 -6.53 32.97 -20.87
CA ARG A 389 -5.08 32.84 -20.87
C ARG A 389 -4.70 31.54 -20.16
N VAL A 390 -4.39 30.53 -20.97
CA VAL A 390 -4.21 29.16 -20.50
C VAL A 390 -2.75 28.91 -20.10
N VAL A 391 -2.51 28.67 -18.83
CA VAL A 391 -1.23 28.14 -18.33
C VAL A 391 -1.35 26.63 -18.23
N LEU A 392 -0.53 25.91 -18.99
CA LEU A 392 -0.61 24.45 -19.09
C LEU A 392 0.44 23.75 -18.22
N PHE A 393 -0.02 22.73 -17.51
CA PHE A 393 0.80 21.64 -16.99
C PHE A 393 0.41 20.35 -17.70
N LEU A 394 1.37 19.75 -18.43
CA LEU A 394 1.18 18.48 -19.12
C LEU A 394 2.20 17.45 -18.61
N GLY A 395 1.73 16.30 -18.16
CA GLY A 395 2.56 15.20 -17.65
C GLY A 395 2.13 14.72 -16.26
N THR A 396 2.96 13.91 -15.60
CA THR A 396 2.62 13.29 -14.30
C THR A 396 2.62 14.32 -13.16
N PRO A 397 1.46 14.69 -12.58
CA PRO A 397 1.40 15.67 -11.51
C PRO A 397 1.98 15.12 -10.20
N ARG A 398 2.87 15.90 -9.55
CA ARG A 398 3.53 15.56 -8.27
C ARG A 398 3.77 16.85 -7.46
N GLN A 399 3.91 16.72 -6.14
CA GLN A 399 4.10 17.87 -5.24
C GLN A 399 5.29 18.76 -5.63
N HIS A 400 6.44 18.15 -5.91
CA HIS A 400 7.68 18.87 -6.27
C HIS A 400 7.69 19.44 -7.71
N LYS A 401 6.60 19.30 -8.47
CA LYS A 401 6.50 19.77 -9.87
C LYS A 401 5.88 21.17 -9.99
N GLY A 402 5.64 21.85 -8.86
CA GLY A 402 5.39 23.29 -8.84
C GLY A 402 3.93 23.73 -9.02
N LEU A 403 3.01 22.77 -9.02
CA LEU A 403 1.58 23.02 -9.24
C LEU A 403 0.95 23.85 -8.11
N VAL A 404 1.40 23.66 -6.87
CA VAL A 404 0.93 24.42 -5.71
C VAL A 404 1.34 25.89 -5.83
N GLN A 405 2.62 26.14 -6.12
CA GLN A 405 3.18 27.48 -6.29
C GLN A 405 2.48 28.25 -7.41
N LEU A 406 2.15 27.55 -8.51
CA LEU A 406 1.43 28.14 -9.63
C LEU A 406 0.02 28.57 -9.25
N VAL A 407 -0.71 27.71 -8.55
CA VAL A 407 -2.06 28.02 -8.06
C VAL A 407 -2.03 29.17 -7.04
N GLU A 408 -1.11 29.15 -6.08
CA GLU A 408 -0.97 30.24 -5.11
C GLU A 408 -0.67 31.59 -5.78
N ALA A 409 0.13 31.60 -6.84
CA ALA A 409 0.40 32.80 -7.62
C ALA A 409 -0.85 33.30 -8.35
N MET A 410 -1.62 32.40 -8.94
CA MET A 410 -2.88 32.76 -9.61
C MET A 410 -3.93 33.28 -8.61
N GLU A 411 -4.02 32.69 -7.41
CA GLU A 411 -4.91 33.16 -6.34
C GLU A 411 -4.53 34.56 -5.86
N ARG A 412 -3.22 34.84 -5.69
CA ARG A 412 -2.73 36.18 -5.33
C ARG A 412 -3.04 37.23 -6.40
N LEU A 413 -2.91 36.87 -7.67
CA LEU A 413 -3.17 37.78 -8.79
C LEU A 413 -4.65 38.03 -9.02
N ALA A 414 -5.50 37.02 -8.76
CA ALA A 414 -6.95 37.07 -8.93
C ALA A 414 -7.40 37.60 -10.30
N ASP A 415 -6.63 37.33 -11.36
CA ASP A 415 -6.95 37.76 -12.72
C ASP A 415 -7.91 36.74 -13.37
N PRO A 416 -9.15 37.14 -13.72
CA PRO A 416 -10.17 36.23 -14.23
C PRO A 416 -9.83 35.64 -15.61
N ARG A 417 -8.86 36.22 -16.33
CA ARG A 417 -8.40 35.71 -17.63
C ARG A 417 -7.50 34.49 -17.48
N LEU A 418 -6.79 34.34 -16.36
CA LEU A 418 -5.85 33.23 -16.17
C LEU A 418 -6.59 31.94 -15.84
N ALA A 419 -6.28 30.86 -16.57
CA ALA A 419 -6.77 29.52 -16.31
C ALA A 419 -5.62 28.51 -16.28
N LEU A 420 -5.55 27.69 -15.22
CA LEU A 420 -4.61 26.58 -15.13
C LEU A 420 -5.25 25.34 -15.73
N CYS A 421 -4.66 24.80 -16.80
CA CYS A 421 -5.03 23.51 -17.37
C CYS A 421 -4.01 22.45 -16.91
N VAL A 422 -4.46 21.42 -16.18
CA VAL A 422 -3.63 20.29 -15.78
C VAL A 422 -4.08 19.05 -16.54
N ILE A 423 -3.21 18.51 -17.37
CA ILE A 423 -3.46 17.28 -18.13
C ILE A 423 -2.50 16.19 -17.61
N GLY A 424 -3.07 15.17 -16.97
CA GLY A 424 -2.36 14.01 -16.46
C GLY A 424 -2.99 13.46 -15.19
N THR A 425 -2.94 12.14 -15.01
CA THR A 425 -3.54 11.48 -13.84
C THR A 425 -2.84 11.89 -12.54
N ILE A 426 -3.55 12.62 -11.66
CA ILE A 426 -3.07 12.98 -10.32
C ILE A 426 -3.32 11.80 -9.38
N ARG A 427 -2.24 11.17 -8.88
CA ARG A 427 -2.32 10.09 -7.88
C ARG A 427 -2.14 10.58 -6.44
N ASP A 428 -1.63 11.79 -6.26
CA ASP A 428 -1.41 12.40 -4.95
C ASP A 428 -2.68 13.13 -4.51
N MET A 429 -3.35 12.58 -3.49
CA MET A 429 -4.63 13.12 -3.01
C MET A 429 -4.48 14.46 -2.30
N ALA A 430 -3.34 14.75 -1.69
CA ALA A 430 -3.09 16.05 -1.05
C ALA A 430 -2.94 17.14 -2.13
N LEU A 431 -2.18 16.86 -3.19
CA LEU A 431 -2.08 17.74 -4.34
C LEU A 431 -3.44 17.93 -5.03
N LEU A 432 -4.19 16.85 -5.27
CA LEU A 432 -5.53 16.93 -5.87
C LEU A 432 -6.48 17.78 -5.03
N GLY A 433 -6.47 17.59 -3.71
CA GLY A 433 -7.25 18.38 -2.76
C GLY A 433 -6.90 19.86 -2.83
N ARG A 434 -5.61 20.21 -2.78
CA ARG A 434 -5.14 21.60 -2.87
C ARG A 434 -5.55 22.27 -4.18
N LEU A 435 -5.49 21.56 -5.30
CA LEU A 435 -5.88 22.08 -6.62
C LEU A 435 -7.41 22.28 -6.72
N ARG A 436 -8.22 21.37 -6.18
CA ARG A 436 -9.69 21.47 -6.19
C ARG A 436 -10.24 22.53 -5.24
N GLN A 437 -9.56 22.78 -4.12
CA GLN A 437 -9.93 23.81 -3.14
C GLN A 437 -9.47 25.22 -3.55
N SER A 438 -8.75 25.34 -4.66
CA SER A 438 -8.27 26.62 -5.12
C SER A 438 -9.42 27.56 -5.51
N VAL A 439 -9.26 28.85 -5.20
CA VAL A 439 -10.14 29.91 -5.72
C VAL A 439 -9.72 30.37 -7.11
N ALA A 440 -8.56 29.96 -7.62
CA ALA A 440 -8.14 30.21 -8.99
C ALA A 440 -8.88 29.27 -9.96
N ARG A 441 -9.00 29.68 -11.23
CA ARG A 441 -9.62 28.87 -12.28
C ARG A 441 -8.70 27.71 -12.66
N VAL A 442 -8.98 26.52 -12.15
CA VAL A 442 -8.22 25.28 -12.40
C VAL A 442 -9.09 24.24 -13.11
N ALA A 443 -8.63 23.73 -14.25
CA ALA A 443 -9.24 22.62 -14.97
C ALA A 443 -8.33 21.38 -14.90
N LEU A 444 -8.90 20.25 -14.48
CA LEU A 444 -8.18 18.99 -14.29
C LEU A 444 -8.67 17.95 -15.29
N HIS A 445 -7.76 17.46 -16.13
CA HIS A 445 -8.05 16.45 -17.15
C HIS A 445 -7.18 15.22 -16.95
N GLY A 446 -7.75 14.05 -17.25
CA GLY A 446 -7.01 12.79 -17.24
C GLY A 446 -5.99 12.68 -18.38
N ASP A 447 -5.31 11.54 -18.43
CA ASP A 447 -4.34 11.25 -19.49
C ASP A 447 -4.97 11.34 -20.89
N GLN A 448 -4.22 11.87 -21.85
CA GLN A 448 -4.65 12.07 -23.24
C GLN A 448 -3.86 11.18 -24.20
N PRO A 449 -4.41 10.82 -25.38
CA PRO A 449 -3.68 10.09 -26.40
C PRO A 449 -2.41 10.83 -26.85
N TRP A 450 -1.32 10.08 -27.06
CA TRP A 450 -0.01 10.62 -27.43
C TRP A 450 -0.04 11.48 -28.69
N GLN A 451 -0.86 11.08 -29.67
CA GLN A 451 -0.99 11.76 -30.95
C GLN A 451 -1.54 13.20 -30.81
N ARG A 452 -2.22 13.51 -29.69
CA ARG A 452 -2.74 14.86 -29.41
C ARG A 452 -1.70 15.79 -28.78
N LEU A 453 -0.54 15.28 -28.36
CA LEU A 453 0.47 16.02 -27.61
C LEU A 453 0.85 17.37 -28.26
N PRO A 454 1.15 17.46 -29.58
CA PRO A 454 1.47 18.74 -30.20
C PRO A 454 0.31 19.75 -30.10
N ALA A 455 -0.90 19.32 -30.43
CA ALA A 455 -2.08 20.17 -30.37
C ALA A 455 -2.33 20.69 -28.94
N LEU A 456 -2.27 19.79 -27.94
CA LEU A 456 -2.47 20.13 -26.52
C LEU A 456 -1.45 21.14 -26.02
N ALA A 457 -0.16 20.96 -26.37
CA ALA A 457 0.87 21.93 -26.04
C ALA A 457 0.60 23.29 -26.69
N GLY A 458 0.19 23.31 -27.97
CA GLY A 458 -0.14 24.54 -28.72
C GLY A 458 -1.38 25.29 -28.23
N MET A 459 -2.26 24.65 -27.46
CA MET A 459 -3.43 25.31 -26.85
C MET A 459 -3.04 26.42 -25.86
N ALA A 460 -1.91 26.24 -25.17
CA ALA A 460 -1.52 27.07 -24.04
C ALA A 460 -0.95 28.44 -24.45
N ASP A 461 -1.07 29.44 -23.59
CA ASP A 461 -0.34 30.72 -23.70
C ASP A 461 1.02 30.67 -23.01
N ALA A 462 1.16 29.78 -22.02
CA ALA A 462 2.45 29.43 -21.42
C ALA A 462 2.41 28.00 -20.85
N VAL A 463 3.57 27.34 -20.81
CA VAL A 463 3.75 26.06 -20.12
C VAL A 463 4.57 26.28 -18.84
N ALA A 464 4.11 25.73 -17.72
CA ALA A 464 4.79 25.86 -16.43
C ALA A 464 5.68 24.65 -16.10
N ILE A 465 6.94 24.94 -15.78
CA ILE A 465 7.97 23.98 -15.38
C ILE A 465 8.65 24.48 -14.09
N LEU A 466 7.89 24.47 -13.01
CA LEU A 466 8.28 25.00 -11.71
C LEU A 466 8.85 23.89 -10.81
N GLN A 467 9.91 23.21 -11.27
CA GLN A 467 10.57 22.17 -10.47
C GLN A 467 11.18 22.76 -9.20
N ASP A 468 11.05 22.05 -8.08
CA ASP A 468 11.68 22.42 -6.81
C ASP A 468 13.22 22.38 -6.92
N PRO A 469 13.94 23.51 -6.80
CA PRO A 469 15.40 23.55 -6.87
C PRO A 469 16.10 22.80 -5.72
N ALA A 470 15.41 22.57 -4.59
CA ALA A 470 15.97 21.83 -3.46
C ALA A 470 15.98 20.31 -3.68
N ALA A 471 15.19 19.80 -4.62
CA ALA A 471 15.19 18.38 -4.96
C ALA A 471 16.43 18.02 -5.80
N ALA A 472 17.20 17.03 -5.35
CA ALA A 472 18.45 16.59 -6.01
C ALA A 472 18.25 16.29 -7.51
N ILE A 473 17.11 15.69 -7.88
CA ILE A 473 16.76 15.37 -9.28
C ILE A 473 16.66 16.59 -10.20
N SER A 474 16.29 17.76 -9.66
CA SER A 474 16.06 18.97 -10.45
C SER A 474 17.35 19.54 -11.04
N ALA A 475 18.50 19.21 -10.45
CA ALA A 475 19.81 19.64 -10.94
C ALA A 475 20.20 18.96 -12.28
N TRP A 476 19.54 17.86 -12.64
CA TRP A 476 19.95 16.97 -13.74
C TRP A 476 18.90 16.82 -14.84
N GLN A 477 17.62 16.83 -14.47
CA GLN A 477 16.52 16.49 -15.36
C GLN A 477 16.17 17.61 -16.34
N THR A 478 16.06 17.26 -17.63
CA THR A 478 15.49 18.13 -18.68
C THR A 478 14.06 17.69 -18.99
N PRO A 479 13.03 18.45 -18.58
CA PRO A 479 11.64 18.02 -18.78
C PRO A 479 11.24 18.04 -20.26
N ALA A 480 10.72 16.93 -20.80
CA ALA A 480 10.30 16.82 -22.20
C ALA A 480 9.26 17.89 -22.62
N LYS A 481 8.38 18.29 -21.69
CA LYS A 481 7.40 19.37 -21.88
C LYS A 481 8.01 20.74 -22.21
N LEU A 482 9.29 20.97 -21.88
CA LEU A 482 10.02 22.14 -22.34
C LEU A 482 10.16 22.10 -23.86
N THR A 483 10.59 20.96 -24.40
CA THR A 483 10.67 20.76 -25.84
C THR A 483 9.31 20.85 -26.50
N ASP A 484 8.28 20.19 -25.94
CA ASP A 484 6.93 20.20 -26.51
C ASP A 484 6.39 21.63 -26.64
N ALA A 485 6.55 22.44 -25.60
CA ALA A 485 6.11 23.85 -25.61
C ALA A 485 6.86 24.68 -26.65
N LEU A 486 8.20 24.63 -26.63
CA LEU A 486 9.04 25.40 -27.55
C LEU A 486 8.82 24.97 -29.01
N ALA A 487 8.60 23.67 -29.24
CA ALA A 487 8.24 23.15 -30.56
C ALA A 487 6.91 23.75 -31.05
N MET A 488 5.93 23.92 -30.17
CA MET A 488 4.66 24.55 -30.54
C MET A 488 4.67 26.08 -30.49
N GLY A 489 5.84 26.70 -30.32
CA GLY A 489 5.97 28.15 -30.20
C GLY A 489 5.28 28.71 -28.95
N VAL A 490 5.13 27.90 -27.90
CA VAL A 490 4.54 28.32 -26.63
C VAL A 490 5.68 28.62 -25.65
N PRO A 491 5.69 29.82 -25.03
CA PRO A 491 6.72 30.18 -24.07
C PRO A 491 6.62 29.32 -22.80
N VAL A 492 7.74 29.19 -22.12
CA VAL A 492 7.87 28.40 -20.89
C VAL A 492 8.16 29.31 -19.71
N ILE A 493 7.45 29.11 -18.60
CA ILE A 493 7.78 29.69 -17.30
C ILE A 493 8.45 28.61 -16.46
N ALA A 494 9.69 28.81 -16.02
CA ALA A 494 10.45 27.76 -15.34
C ALA A 494 11.31 28.26 -14.19
N THR A 495 11.51 27.42 -13.17
CA THR A 495 12.51 27.67 -12.13
C THR A 495 13.93 27.55 -12.71
N PRO A 496 14.89 28.37 -12.25
CA PRO A 496 16.26 28.32 -12.74
C PRO A 496 16.99 27.09 -12.17
N VAL A 497 17.03 26.02 -12.95
CA VAL A 497 17.84 24.82 -12.67
C VAL A 497 18.78 24.56 -13.84
N PRO A 498 19.96 23.96 -13.63
CA PRO A 498 21.03 23.93 -14.63
C PRO A 498 20.60 23.49 -16.05
N PRO A 499 19.83 22.39 -16.24
CA PRO A 499 19.42 21.95 -17.57
C PRO A 499 18.41 22.88 -18.27
N ILE A 500 17.68 23.68 -17.51
CA ILE A 500 16.72 24.67 -18.04
C ILE A 500 17.44 26.00 -18.31
N THR A 501 18.31 26.44 -17.41
CA THR A 501 19.05 27.70 -17.53
C THR A 501 19.90 27.73 -18.79
N GLU A 502 20.51 26.61 -19.19
CA GLU A 502 21.27 26.54 -20.44
C GLU A 502 20.42 26.67 -21.72
N LEU A 503 19.11 26.46 -21.62
CA LEU A 503 18.13 26.66 -22.69
C LEU A 503 17.32 27.95 -22.50
N ALA A 504 17.68 28.80 -21.53
CA ALA A 504 16.98 30.05 -21.30
C ALA A 504 17.25 31.05 -22.41
N ALA A 505 16.18 31.53 -23.06
CA ALA A 505 16.26 32.59 -24.06
C ALA A 505 15.07 33.56 -23.92
N PRO A 506 15.28 34.88 -24.09
CA PRO A 506 14.20 35.87 -24.02
C PRO A 506 13.02 35.52 -24.94
N GLY A 507 11.80 35.57 -24.42
CA GLY A 507 10.58 35.21 -25.14
C GLY A 507 10.35 33.71 -25.34
N ALA A 508 11.34 32.85 -25.10
CA ALA A 508 11.21 31.40 -25.18
C ALA A 508 11.01 30.78 -23.78
N VAL A 509 11.92 31.07 -22.86
CA VAL A 509 11.93 30.51 -21.50
C VAL A 509 12.15 31.64 -20.50
N ARG A 510 11.13 31.94 -19.71
CA ARG A 510 11.14 32.92 -18.63
C ARG A 510 11.53 32.24 -17.32
N LEU A 511 12.73 32.53 -16.84
CA LEU A 511 13.20 32.03 -15.55
C LEU A 511 12.54 32.79 -14.40
N VAL A 512 11.99 32.06 -13.44
CA VAL A 512 11.32 32.61 -12.25
C VAL A 512 11.98 32.06 -10.99
N ALA A 513 12.84 32.88 -10.37
CA ALA A 513 13.62 32.51 -9.19
C ALA A 513 12.89 32.78 -7.86
N SER A 514 11.74 33.45 -7.90
CA SER A 514 10.98 33.86 -6.71
C SER A 514 9.48 33.94 -7.00
N PRO A 515 8.62 33.92 -5.95
CA PRO A 515 7.19 34.15 -6.11
C PRO A 515 6.86 35.47 -6.82
N VAL A 516 7.61 36.54 -6.54
CA VAL A 516 7.42 37.85 -7.20
C VAL A 516 7.70 37.77 -8.70
N ALA A 517 8.75 37.04 -9.10
CA ALA A 517 9.06 36.83 -10.51
C ALA A 517 8.00 35.97 -11.22
N LEU A 518 7.46 34.96 -10.52
CA LEU A 518 6.34 34.15 -11.02
C LEU A 518 5.08 35.01 -11.22
N ASP A 519 4.74 35.86 -10.25
CA ASP A 519 3.61 36.79 -10.36
C ASP A 519 3.80 37.74 -11.56
N GLY A 520 5.02 38.26 -11.76
CA GLY A 520 5.37 39.07 -12.93
C GLY A 520 5.16 38.33 -14.26
N ALA A 521 5.67 37.10 -14.36
CA ALA A 521 5.50 36.27 -15.56
C ALA A 521 4.02 35.96 -15.87
N LEU A 522 3.21 35.69 -14.83
CA LEU A 522 1.78 35.45 -15.01
C LEU A 522 1.01 36.71 -15.42
N ARG A 523 1.41 37.91 -14.97
CA ARG A 523 0.84 39.17 -15.46
C ARG A 523 1.16 39.40 -16.95
N GLU A 524 2.37 39.07 -17.39
CA GLU A 524 2.75 39.14 -18.81
C GLU A 524 1.88 38.19 -19.66
N VAL A 525 1.64 36.97 -19.17
CA VAL A 525 0.73 36.00 -19.81
C VAL A 525 -0.71 36.53 -19.84
N ALA A 526 -1.22 37.05 -18.73
CA ALA A 526 -2.57 37.62 -18.65
C ALA A 526 -2.76 38.79 -19.63
N ALA A 527 -1.73 39.63 -19.79
CA ALA A 527 -1.71 40.75 -20.73
C ALA A 527 -1.54 40.33 -22.21
N GLY A 528 -1.27 39.05 -22.50
CA GLY A 528 -1.02 38.57 -23.86
C GLY A 528 0.29 39.08 -24.47
N LEU A 529 1.27 39.45 -23.62
CA LEU A 529 2.55 40.01 -24.06
C LEU A 529 3.58 38.93 -24.43
N THR A 530 3.17 37.68 -24.53
CA THR A 530 4.03 36.56 -24.88
C THR A 530 4.19 36.41 -26.39
N ASN A 531 5.44 36.37 -26.88
CA ASN A 531 5.75 36.08 -28.28
C ASN A 531 6.35 34.68 -28.44
N GLY A 532 5.67 33.81 -29.17
CA GLY A 532 6.06 32.42 -29.42
C GLY A 532 7.20 32.20 -30.40
N GLY A 533 7.50 33.19 -31.26
CA GLY A 533 8.50 33.09 -32.33
C GLY A 533 9.91 32.70 -31.85
N PRO A 534 10.47 33.36 -30.83
CA PRO A 534 11.77 33.02 -30.25
C PRO A 534 11.85 31.57 -29.75
N GLY A 535 10.76 31.04 -29.18
CA GLY A 535 10.69 29.66 -28.70
C GLY A 535 10.84 28.62 -29.81
N ARG A 536 10.12 28.80 -30.92
CA ARG A 536 10.22 27.92 -32.08
C ARG A 536 11.62 27.96 -32.72
N ALA A 537 12.24 29.14 -32.77
CA ALA A 537 13.61 29.29 -33.28
C ALA A 537 14.64 28.55 -32.41
N LEU A 538 14.52 28.64 -31.07
CA LEU A 538 15.34 27.87 -30.14
C LEU A 538 15.12 26.36 -30.33
N PHE A 539 13.86 25.91 -30.44
CA PHE A 539 13.53 24.52 -30.72
C PHE A 539 14.23 24.00 -31.99
N ARG A 540 14.09 24.71 -33.11
CA ARG A 540 14.70 24.29 -34.39
C ARG A 540 16.21 24.15 -34.30
N ARG A 541 16.88 25.04 -33.55
CA ARG A 541 18.34 25.03 -33.38
C ARG A 541 18.85 23.95 -32.44
N GLU A 542 18.12 23.65 -31.37
CA GLU A 542 18.64 22.82 -30.26
C GLU A 542 17.89 21.50 -30.04
N LEU A 543 16.56 21.51 -30.19
CA LEU A 543 15.64 20.48 -29.67
C LEU A 543 14.87 19.75 -30.78
N SER A 544 15.12 20.06 -32.04
CA SER A 544 14.50 19.39 -33.20
C SER A 544 15.24 18.09 -33.56
N PHE A 545 14.60 17.23 -34.35
CA PHE A 545 15.28 16.07 -34.92
C PHE A 545 16.37 16.51 -35.89
N ALA A 546 16.14 17.53 -36.72
CA ALA A 546 17.18 18.11 -37.57
C ALA A 546 18.43 18.56 -36.79
N ALA A 547 18.28 19.15 -35.61
CA ALA A 547 19.41 19.58 -34.78
C ALA A 547 20.16 18.41 -34.11
N ASN A 548 19.44 17.36 -33.73
CA ASN A 548 20.01 16.26 -32.96
C ASN A 548 20.51 15.09 -33.82
N ARG A 549 20.01 14.91 -35.05
CA ARG A 549 20.50 13.86 -35.98
C ARG A 549 22.00 13.96 -36.28
N PRO A 550 22.58 15.12 -36.60
CA PRO A 550 24.04 15.23 -36.78
C PRO A 550 24.83 14.91 -35.51
N ARG A 551 24.30 15.27 -34.34
CA ARG A 551 24.92 14.96 -33.03
C ARG A 551 24.91 13.45 -32.78
N LEU A 552 23.81 12.77 -33.10
CA LEU A 552 23.69 11.32 -32.99
C LEU A 552 24.67 10.63 -33.95
N ALA A 553 24.72 11.06 -35.21
CA ALA A 553 25.66 10.53 -36.20
C ALA A 553 27.12 10.68 -35.73
N ALA A 554 27.49 11.83 -35.17
CA ALA A 554 28.83 12.05 -34.62
C ALA A 554 29.13 11.13 -33.42
N ALA A 555 28.19 10.98 -32.49
CA ALA A 555 28.35 10.08 -31.34
C ALA A 555 28.52 8.62 -31.79
N GLN A 556 27.70 8.18 -32.75
CA GLN A 556 27.78 6.83 -33.29
C GLN A 556 29.09 6.60 -34.06
N ALA A 557 29.56 7.58 -34.82
CA ALA A 557 30.84 7.50 -35.53
C ALA A 557 32.02 7.39 -34.55
N ALA A 558 31.99 8.14 -33.44
CA ALA A 558 33.01 8.07 -32.41
C ALA A 558 33.11 6.68 -31.76
N CYS A 559 31.98 5.96 -31.62
CA CYS A 559 31.95 4.60 -31.09
C CYS A 559 32.55 3.53 -32.01
N LEU A 560 32.71 3.82 -33.31
CA LEU A 560 33.21 2.85 -34.30
C LEU A 560 34.76 2.76 -34.35
N GLY A 561 35.47 3.51 -33.49
CA GLY A 561 36.93 3.50 -33.39
C GLY A 561 37.55 2.24 -32.73
N PRO A 562 38.86 2.26 -32.41
CA PRO A 562 39.55 1.14 -31.74
C PRO A 562 38.88 0.81 -30.40
N ARG A 563 38.40 -0.43 -30.27
CA ARG A 563 37.59 -0.88 -29.13
C ARG A 563 38.44 -1.40 -27.99
N ARG A 564 37.97 -1.22 -26.75
CA ARG A 564 38.50 -1.96 -25.59
C ARG A 564 38.21 -3.46 -25.80
N ALA A 565 39.27 -4.25 -25.76
CA ALA A 565 39.18 -5.70 -25.83
C ALA A 565 38.63 -6.30 -24.52
N GLU A 566 38.89 -5.65 -23.39
CA GLU A 566 38.54 -6.10 -22.04
C GLU A 566 37.41 -5.26 -21.44
N TRP A 567 36.56 -5.92 -20.65
CA TRP A 567 35.39 -5.36 -19.98
C TRP A 567 35.34 -5.83 -18.52
N PRO A 568 36.35 -5.46 -17.71
CA PRO A 568 36.63 -6.12 -16.44
C PRO A 568 35.44 -6.09 -15.48
N LEU A 569 34.67 -5.00 -15.44
CA LEU A 569 33.50 -4.93 -14.56
C LEU A 569 32.28 -5.71 -15.10
N PHE A 570 32.07 -5.73 -16.42
CA PHE A 570 31.00 -6.53 -17.03
C PHE A 570 31.31 -8.02 -16.98
N ASP A 571 32.56 -8.43 -17.17
CA ASP A 571 33.00 -9.82 -17.06
C ASP A 571 32.78 -10.34 -15.63
N ARG A 572 33.18 -9.56 -14.62
CA ARG A 572 32.88 -9.88 -13.21
C ARG A 572 31.38 -9.92 -12.94
N LEU A 573 30.60 -8.99 -13.52
CA LEU A 573 29.14 -8.99 -13.38
C LEU A 573 28.52 -10.26 -13.98
N PHE A 574 28.95 -10.68 -15.17
CA PHE A 574 28.47 -11.91 -15.80
C PHE A 574 28.78 -13.13 -14.94
N GLN A 575 30.01 -13.25 -14.42
CA GLN A 575 30.36 -14.34 -13.50
C GLN A 575 29.48 -14.36 -12.25
N LEU A 576 29.22 -13.20 -11.64
CA LEU A 576 28.33 -13.10 -10.47
C LEU A 576 26.90 -13.52 -10.84
N LEU A 577 26.36 -13.04 -11.96
CA LEU A 577 25.00 -13.38 -12.39
C LEU A 577 24.89 -14.87 -12.76
N GLU A 578 25.89 -15.47 -13.40
CA GLU A 578 25.96 -16.91 -13.65
C GLU A 578 25.91 -17.69 -12.34
N ALA A 579 26.77 -17.33 -11.37
CA ALA A 579 26.82 -18.00 -10.07
C ALA A 579 25.50 -17.88 -9.29
N ARG A 580 24.78 -16.76 -9.43
CA ARG A 580 23.53 -16.50 -8.70
C ARG A 580 22.28 -17.02 -9.38
N THR A 581 22.29 -17.17 -10.70
CA THR A 581 21.10 -17.57 -11.48
C THR A 581 21.18 -18.97 -12.09
N GLY A 582 22.40 -19.53 -12.20
CA GLY A 582 22.68 -20.78 -12.90
C GLY A 582 22.54 -20.67 -14.43
N ILE A 583 22.44 -19.45 -14.97
CA ILE A 583 22.24 -19.21 -16.41
C ILE A 583 23.56 -18.75 -17.01
N ALA A 584 24.08 -19.50 -17.98
CA ALA A 584 25.31 -19.16 -18.68
C ALA A 584 25.18 -17.87 -19.52
N LEU A 585 26.05 -16.91 -19.26
CA LEU A 585 26.17 -15.61 -19.91
C LEU A 585 27.42 -15.55 -20.80
N MET A 586 28.52 -16.15 -20.34
CA MET A 586 29.81 -16.19 -21.03
C MET A 586 29.80 -17.25 -22.14
N ARG A 587 29.62 -16.81 -23.39
CA ARG A 587 29.83 -17.65 -24.58
C ARG A 587 30.69 -16.89 -25.58
N PRO A 588 31.67 -17.53 -26.25
CA PRO A 588 32.36 -16.88 -27.36
C PRO A 588 31.35 -16.54 -28.46
N GLY A 589 31.36 -15.29 -28.92
CA GLY A 589 30.54 -14.87 -30.06
C GLY A 589 30.94 -15.66 -31.31
N PRO A 590 30.00 -16.02 -32.21
CA PRO A 590 30.38 -16.63 -33.47
C PRO A 590 31.30 -15.68 -34.25
N ALA A 591 32.40 -16.20 -34.80
CA ALA A 591 33.28 -15.42 -35.66
C ALA A 591 32.48 -14.92 -36.88
N LEU A 592 32.41 -13.60 -37.07
CA LEU A 592 31.74 -13.01 -38.23
C LEU A 592 32.56 -13.32 -39.50
N PRO A 593 32.01 -14.03 -40.51
CA PRO A 593 32.69 -14.15 -41.78
C PRO A 593 32.54 -12.85 -42.58
N ALA A 594 33.63 -12.42 -43.23
CA ALA A 594 33.77 -11.13 -43.92
C ALA A 594 32.88 -10.92 -45.17
N SER A 595 31.91 -11.80 -45.44
CA SER A 595 31.07 -11.73 -46.64
C SER A 595 29.79 -12.56 -46.51
N PHE A 596 28.92 -12.29 -45.53
CA PHE A 596 27.63 -13.01 -45.48
C PHE A 596 26.44 -12.08 -45.33
N ALA A 597 25.74 -11.97 -46.45
CA ALA A 597 24.42 -11.42 -46.58
C ALA A 597 23.40 -12.21 -45.73
N ARG A 598 22.48 -11.46 -45.12
CA ARG A 598 21.07 -11.82 -44.90
C ARG A 598 20.86 -13.24 -44.39
N THR A 599 20.93 -13.43 -43.07
CA THR A 599 20.08 -14.44 -42.44
C THR A 599 18.67 -13.85 -42.34
N PRO A 600 17.67 -14.41 -43.03
CA PRO A 600 16.29 -14.00 -42.84
C PRO A 600 15.89 -14.28 -41.39
N PHE A 601 15.01 -13.42 -40.90
CA PHE A 601 14.05 -13.69 -39.83
C PHE A 601 13.80 -15.20 -39.68
N ILE A 602 14.10 -15.76 -38.49
CA ILE A 602 13.52 -17.05 -38.12
C ILE A 602 12.02 -16.78 -38.01
N ALA A 603 11.31 -17.08 -39.09
CA ALA A 603 9.86 -17.15 -39.06
C ALA A 603 9.47 -18.10 -37.92
N PRO A 604 8.44 -17.78 -37.11
CA PRO A 604 7.77 -18.83 -36.38
C PRO A 604 7.33 -19.88 -37.43
N ALA A 605 7.62 -21.15 -37.16
CA ALA A 605 7.20 -22.27 -37.99
C ALA A 605 5.66 -22.28 -38.19
N PRO A 606 5.16 -22.98 -39.23
CA PRO A 606 4.14 -22.48 -40.17
C PRO A 606 2.69 -22.57 -39.70
N MET A 607 1.84 -21.77 -40.37
CA MET A 607 0.40 -21.58 -40.20
C MET A 607 -0.01 -21.26 -38.77
N ALA A 608 -0.42 -19.99 -38.55
CA ALA A 608 -1.01 -19.54 -37.30
C ALA A 608 -1.95 -20.62 -36.76
N THR A 609 -1.48 -21.28 -35.70
CA THR A 609 -2.20 -22.33 -35.00
C THR A 609 -3.59 -21.80 -34.64
N ALA A 610 -4.56 -22.68 -34.41
CA ALA A 610 -5.87 -22.23 -33.95
C ALA A 610 -5.76 -21.27 -32.73
N ALA A 611 -4.73 -21.45 -31.90
CA ALA A 611 -4.38 -20.58 -30.79
C ALA A 611 -3.84 -19.19 -31.22
N GLU A 612 -3.02 -19.10 -32.26
CA GLU A 612 -2.50 -17.82 -32.77
C GLU A 612 -3.57 -17.02 -33.52
N ARG A 613 -4.42 -17.69 -34.32
CA ARG A 613 -5.60 -17.06 -34.92
C ARG A 613 -6.59 -16.58 -33.86
N ALA A 614 -6.79 -17.36 -32.80
CA ALA A 614 -7.59 -16.93 -31.67
C ALA A 614 -6.98 -15.72 -30.94
N ARG A 615 -5.65 -15.68 -30.74
CA ARG A 615 -4.99 -14.50 -30.13
C ARG A 615 -5.13 -13.24 -30.98
N ALA A 616 -4.98 -13.35 -32.30
CA ALA A 616 -5.17 -12.22 -33.21
C ALA A 616 -6.62 -11.71 -33.18
N ALA A 617 -7.60 -12.61 -33.31
CA ALA A 617 -9.02 -12.26 -33.23
C ALA A 617 -9.40 -11.63 -31.87
N LEU A 618 -8.82 -12.11 -30.77
CA LEU A 618 -9.02 -11.52 -29.45
C LEU A 618 -8.47 -10.09 -29.35
N GLN A 619 -7.35 -9.81 -30.01
CA GLN A 619 -6.76 -8.47 -30.02
C GLN A 619 -7.58 -7.50 -30.87
N GLU A 620 -8.01 -7.93 -32.07
CA GLU A 620 -8.89 -7.13 -32.93
C GLU A 620 -10.23 -6.83 -32.26
N ALA A 621 -10.80 -7.82 -31.56
CA ALA A 621 -12.02 -7.63 -30.80
C ALA A 621 -11.87 -6.59 -29.67
N ARG A 622 -10.73 -6.57 -28.97
CA ARG A 622 -10.43 -5.54 -27.95
C ARG A 622 -10.27 -4.16 -28.57
N ASN A 623 -9.69 -4.07 -29.77
CA ASN A 623 -9.57 -2.81 -30.49
C ASN A 623 -10.94 -2.30 -30.96
N ALA A 624 -11.83 -3.20 -31.40
CA ALA A 624 -13.21 -2.86 -31.72
C ALA A 624 -14.00 -2.39 -30.48
N GLU A 625 -13.83 -3.07 -29.34
CA GLU A 625 -14.40 -2.65 -28.05
C GLU A 625 -13.92 -1.25 -27.64
N ALA A 626 -12.64 -0.94 -27.82
CA ALA A 626 -12.07 0.38 -27.53
C ALA A 626 -12.65 1.51 -28.41
N ARG A 627 -13.12 1.18 -29.62
CA ARG A 627 -13.84 2.10 -30.51
C ARG A 627 -15.35 2.17 -30.23
N GLY A 628 -15.86 1.38 -29.29
CA GLY A 628 -17.29 1.25 -29.00
C GLY A 628 -18.07 0.35 -29.97
N ASP A 629 -17.38 -0.35 -30.89
CA ASP A 629 -18.01 -1.25 -31.85
C ASP A 629 -18.13 -2.67 -31.27
N PHE A 630 -19.12 -2.85 -30.39
CA PHE A 630 -19.35 -4.11 -29.69
C PHE A 630 -19.85 -5.23 -30.62
N ALA A 631 -20.53 -4.89 -31.72
CA ALA A 631 -21.01 -5.86 -32.69
C ALA A 631 -19.85 -6.48 -33.49
N ALA A 632 -18.91 -5.65 -33.97
CA ALA A 632 -17.70 -6.15 -34.61
C ALA A 632 -16.83 -6.95 -33.62
N ALA A 633 -16.70 -6.49 -32.37
CA ALA A 633 -16.00 -7.22 -31.32
C ALA A 633 -16.60 -8.62 -31.08
N ALA A 634 -17.93 -8.73 -30.99
CA ALA A 634 -18.63 -10.00 -30.84
C ALA A 634 -18.37 -10.95 -32.03
N ALA A 635 -18.47 -10.45 -33.27
CA ALA A 635 -18.23 -11.25 -34.47
C ALA A 635 -16.79 -11.81 -34.54
N LEU A 636 -15.80 -10.99 -34.19
CA LEU A 636 -14.39 -11.39 -34.14
C LEU A 636 -14.14 -12.45 -33.05
N LEU A 637 -14.76 -12.29 -31.88
CA LEU A 637 -14.68 -13.26 -30.78
C LEU A 637 -15.38 -14.58 -31.15
N ASP A 638 -16.54 -14.53 -31.80
CA ASP A 638 -17.28 -15.73 -32.19
C ASP A 638 -16.52 -16.52 -33.27
N ALA A 639 -15.91 -15.83 -34.23
CA ALA A 639 -15.00 -16.44 -35.22
C ALA A 639 -13.77 -17.08 -34.55
N GLY A 640 -13.17 -16.37 -33.59
CA GLY A 640 -12.03 -16.86 -32.81
C GLY A 640 -12.38 -18.07 -31.94
N LEU A 641 -13.55 -18.07 -31.30
CA LEU A 641 -14.05 -19.15 -30.46
C LEU A 641 -14.44 -20.38 -31.29
N LYS A 642 -14.89 -20.20 -32.54
CA LYS A 642 -15.10 -21.32 -33.47
C LYS A 642 -13.80 -22.05 -33.78
N ALA A 643 -12.69 -21.31 -33.90
CA ALA A 643 -11.36 -21.88 -34.11
C ALA A 643 -10.75 -22.46 -32.82
N ALA A 644 -10.97 -21.82 -31.66
CA ALA A 644 -10.47 -22.25 -30.37
C ALA A 644 -11.55 -22.22 -29.26
N PRO A 645 -12.45 -23.23 -29.19
CA PRO A 645 -13.63 -23.19 -28.32
C PRO A 645 -13.33 -23.12 -26.82
N ARG A 646 -12.13 -23.55 -26.40
CA ARG A 646 -11.70 -23.62 -25.00
C ARG A 646 -10.75 -22.47 -24.60
N HIS A 647 -10.72 -21.38 -25.37
CA HIS A 647 -9.84 -20.24 -25.08
C HIS A 647 -10.40 -19.34 -23.97
N ALA A 648 -9.96 -19.56 -22.73
CA ALA A 648 -10.46 -18.88 -21.52
C ALA A 648 -10.46 -17.34 -21.60
N ASP A 649 -9.42 -16.70 -22.16
CA ASP A 649 -9.42 -15.23 -22.31
C ASP A 649 -10.49 -14.71 -23.26
N MET A 650 -10.72 -15.43 -24.35
CA MET A 650 -11.66 -15.03 -25.37
C MET A 650 -13.09 -15.24 -24.89
N LEU A 651 -13.35 -16.34 -24.20
CA LEU A 651 -14.62 -16.57 -23.49
C LEU A 651 -14.91 -15.45 -22.49
N SER A 652 -13.91 -15.02 -21.71
CA SER A 652 -14.09 -13.93 -20.75
C SER A 652 -14.30 -12.56 -21.40
N VAL A 653 -13.62 -12.26 -22.51
CA VAL A 653 -13.85 -11.01 -23.26
C VAL A 653 -15.21 -11.04 -23.97
N ARG A 654 -15.61 -12.18 -24.55
CA ARG A 654 -16.93 -12.35 -25.15
C ARG A 654 -18.05 -12.23 -24.11
N ALA A 655 -17.84 -12.75 -22.90
CA ALA A 655 -18.77 -12.58 -21.80
C ALA A 655 -18.95 -11.10 -21.43
N ARG A 656 -17.87 -10.31 -21.44
CA ARG A 656 -17.94 -8.87 -21.18
C ARG A 656 -18.68 -8.13 -22.29
N VAL A 657 -18.36 -8.41 -23.56
CA VAL A 657 -19.04 -7.81 -24.71
C VAL A 657 -20.53 -8.16 -24.72
N ALA A 658 -20.87 -9.43 -24.45
CA ALA A 658 -22.25 -9.88 -24.29
C ALA A 658 -22.99 -9.12 -23.17
N PHE A 659 -22.34 -8.91 -22.03
CA PHE A 659 -22.90 -8.16 -20.91
C PHE A 659 -23.19 -6.70 -21.31
N THR A 660 -22.27 -6.04 -22.01
CA THR A 660 -22.45 -4.67 -22.51
C THR A 660 -23.57 -4.57 -23.55
N MET A 661 -23.76 -5.60 -24.37
CA MET A 661 -24.83 -5.68 -25.38
C MET A 661 -26.20 -6.10 -24.80
N GLY A 662 -26.30 -6.38 -23.49
CA GLY A 662 -27.54 -6.83 -22.86
C GLY A 662 -27.83 -8.33 -23.01
N GLU A 663 -26.92 -9.11 -23.58
CA GLU A 663 -27.05 -10.55 -23.82
C GLU A 663 -26.73 -11.37 -22.55
N MET A 664 -27.50 -11.17 -21.47
CA MET A 664 -27.18 -11.65 -20.12
C MET A 664 -26.96 -13.17 -20.02
N ALA A 665 -27.81 -13.98 -20.66
CA ALA A 665 -27.68 -15.44 -20.66
C ALA A 665 -26.40 -15.91 -21.37
N LEU A 666 -26.02 -15.22 -22.44
CA LEU A 666 -24.82 -15.51 -23.20
C LEU A 666 -23.56 -15.11 -22.42
N ALA A 667 -23.61 -13.94 -21.76
CA ALA A 667 -22.57 -13.45 -20.89
C ALA A 667 -22.28 -14.42 -19.73
N GLU A 668 -23.34 -14.89 -19.06
CA GLU A 668 -23.21 -15.86 -17.96
C GLU A 668 -22.60 -17.18 -18.43
N ARG A 669 -23.08 -17.72 -19.55
CA ARG A 669 -22.56 -18.96 -20.13
C ARG A 669 -21.07 -18.87 -20.44
N HIS A 670 -20.64 -17.81 -21.11
CA HIS A 670 -19.23 -17.64 -21.47
C HIS A 670 -18.33 -17.33 -20.27
N ALA A 671 -18.81 -16.59 -19.26
CA ALA A 671 -18.04 -16.35 -18.04
C ALA A 671 -17.88 -17.62 -17.20
N ARG A 672 -18.93 -18.45 -17.05
CA ARG A 672 -18.82 -19.76 -16.39
C ARG A 672 -17.90 -20.71 -17.16
N ALA A 673 -17.98 -20.74 -18.49
CA ALA A 673 -17.06 -21.52 -19.32
C ALA A 673 -15.60 -21.05 -19.17
N ALA A 674 -15.36 -19.74 -19.08
CA ALA A 674 -14.02 -19.19 -18.85
C ALA A 674 -13.45 -19.63 -17.48
N LEU A 675 -14.26 -19.59 -16.42
CA LEU A 675 -13.85 -20.05 -15.08
C LEU A 675 -13.65 -21.56 -14.98
N ALA A 676 -14.46 -22.35 -15.69
CA ALA A 676 -14.26 -23.80 -15.76
C ALA A 676 -12.90 -24.17 -16.41
N MET A 677 -12.37 -23.31 -17.30
CA MET A 677 -11.06 -23.49 -17.91
C MET A 677 -9.93 -22.92 -17.04
N ARG A 678 -10.14 -21.76 -16.42
CA ARG A 678 -9.19 -21.09 -15.51
C ARG A 678 -9.93 -20.50 -14.31
N PRO A 679 -9.96 -21.21 -13.17
CA PRO A 679 -10.66 -20.78 -11.96
C PRO A 679 -10.18 -19.44 -11.39
N GLU A 680 -8.92 -19.08 -11.64
CA GLU A 680 -8.26 -17.87 -11.15
C GLU A 680 -8.60 -16.60 -11.96
N LEU A 681 -9.45 -16.70 -12.99
CA LEU A 681 -9.70 -15.61 -13.92
C LEU A 681 -10.63 -14.53 -13.35
N THR A 682 -10.07 -13.60 -12.56
CA THR A 682 -10.80 -12.54 -11.83
C THR A 682 -11.77 -11.74 -12.68
N ARG A 683 -11.42 -11.41 -13.94
CA ARG A 683 -12.33 -10.68 -14.84
C ARG A 683 -13.61 -11.45 -15.21
N ALA A 684 -13.59 -12.79 -15.25
CA ALA A 684 -14.81 -13.59 -15.45
C ALA A 684 -15.64 -13.66 -14.17
N VAL A 685 -14.97 -13.72 -13.00
CA VAL A 685 -15.63 -13.61 -11.68
C VAL A 685 -16.39 -12.29 -11.56
N ILE A 686 -15.77 -11.16 -11.95
CA ILE A 686 -16.40 -9.83 -11.92
C ILE A 686 -17.66 -9.77 -12.80
N ILE A 687 -17.61 -10.36 -14.00
CA ILE A 687 -18.77 -10.40 -14.91
C ILE A 687 -19.90 -11.21 -14.29
N LEU A 688 -19.61 -12.39 -13.73
CA LEU A 688 -20.63 -13.18 -13.02
C LEU A 688 -21.17 -12.45 -11.79
N ALA A 689 -20.33 -11.75 -11.03
CA ALA A 689 -20.76 -10.98 -9.88
C ALA A 689 -21.76 -9.89 -10.29
N ARG A 690 -21.49 -9.17 -11.38
CA ARG A 690 -22.39 -8.15 -11.93
C ARG A 690 -23.70 -8.75 -12.47
N ILE A 691 -23.64 -9.90 -13.15
CA ILE A 691 -24.84 -10.61 -13.62
C ILE A 691 -25.69 -11.10 -12.43
N ALA A 692 -25.05 -11.70 -11.42
CA ALA A 692 -25.73 -12.16 -10.21
C ALA A 692 -26.40 -10.99 -9.46
N MET A 693 -25.74 -9.83 -9.39
CA MET A 693 -26.34 -8.60 -8.87
C MET A 693 -27.56 -8.16 -9.67
N ALA A 694 -27.44 -8.07 -11.01
CA ALA A 694 -28.54 -7.66 -11.89
C ALA A 694 -29.73 -8.62 -11.82
N ALA A 695 -29.47 -9.91 -11.59
CA ALA A 695 -30.48 -10.94 -11.43
C ALA A 695 -31.03 -11.10 -10.00
N GLY A 696 -30.63 -10.24 -9.05
CA GLY A 696 -31.08 -10.30 -7.65
C GLY A 696 -30.53 -11.48 -6.84
N ARG A 697 -29.55 -12.23 -7.37
CA ARG A 697 -28.89 -13.36 -6.70
C ARG A 697 -27.81 -12.86 -5.74
N HIS A 698 -28.24 -12.12 -4.72
CA HIS A 698 -27.34 -11.37 -3.83
C HIS A 698 -26.34 -12.25 -3.07
N GLY A 699 -26.74 -13.45 -2.63
CA GLY A 699 -25.84 -14.40 -1.95
C GLY A 699 -24.69 -14.88 -2.84
N GLU A 700 -25.00 -15.28 -4.08
CA GLU A 700 -24.00 -15.67 -5.09
C GLU A 700 -23.07 -14.49 -5.42
N ALA A 701 -23.63 -13.29 -5.58
CA ALA A 701 -22.84 -12.09 -5.85
C ALA A 701 -21.84 -11.75 -4.73
N VAL A 702 -22.19 -11.95 -3.46
CA VAL A 702 -21.26 -11.73 -2.33
C VAL A 702 -20.05 -12.65 -2.41
N GLU A 703 -20.25 -13.93 -2.69
CA GLU A 703 -19.17 -14.90 -2.80
C GLU A 703 -18.28 -14.63 -4.03
N LEU A 704 -18.89 -14.27 -5.17
CA LEU A 704 -18.16 -13.90 -6.38
C LEU A 704 -17.32 -12.63 -6.16
N TRP A 705 -17.85 -11.60 -5.49
CA TRP A 705 -17.06 -10.44 -5.12
C TRP A 705 -15.97 -10.80 -4.10
N ALA A 706 -16.22 -11.70 -3.15
CA ALA A 706 -15.21 -12.13 -2.18
C ALA A 706 -13.98 -12.78 -2.85
N ALA A 707 -14.17 -13.44 -4.00
CA ALA A 707 -13.12 -14.06 -4.79
C ALA A 707 -12.23 -13.07 -5.57
N VAL A 708 -12.54 -11.77 -5.61
CA VAL A 708 -11.68 -10.73 -6.21
C VAL A 708 -10.54 -10.37 -5.25
N PRO A 709 -9.25 -10.54 -5.64
CA PRO A 709 -8.11 -10.37 -4.75
C PRO A 709 -7.80 -8.90 -4.43
N PRO A 710 -7.14 -8.60 -3.29
CA PRO A 710 -6.72 -7.25 -2.90
C PRO A 710 -5.80 -6.50 -3.86
N THR A 711 -5.09 -7.25 -4.72
CA THR A 711 -4.15 -6.76 -5.72
C THR A 711 -4.83 -6.38 -7.04
N ASP A 712 -6.09 -6.77 -7.27
CA ASP A 712 -6.80 -6.46 -8.51
C ASP A 712 -7.24 -4.97 -8.54
N PRO A 713 -7.15 -4.28 -9.69
CA PRO A 713 -7.64 -2.90 -9.82
C PRO A 713 -9.12 -2.71 -9.45
N ALA A 714 -9.96 -3.74 -9.66
CA ALA A 714 -11.37 -3.75 -9.28
C ALA A 714 -11.59 -3.99 -7.78
N HIS A 715 -10.54 -4.13 -6.96
CA HIS A 715 -10.69 -4.36 -5.52
C HIS A 715 -11.45 -3.21 -4.82
N ARG A 716 -11.29 -1.95 -5.26
CA ARG A 716 -12.11 -0.84 -4.76
C ARG A 716 -13.60 -1.07 -5.05
N GLU A 717 -13.93 -1.41 -6.30
CA GLU A 717 -15.30 -1.71 -6.71
C GLU A 717 -15.86 -2.88 -5.88
N ARG A 718 -15.06 -3.93 -5.69
CA ARG A 718 -15.41 -5.07 -4.85
C ARG A 718 -15.80 -4.68 -3.43
N LEU A 719 -15.00 -3.88 -2.73
CA LEU A 719 -15.31 -3.46 -1.35
C LEU A 719 -16.68 -2.74 -1.29
N LEU A 720 -16.92 -1.83 -2.26
CA LEU A 720 -18.17 -1.07 -2.33
C LEU A 720 -19.38 -1.96 -2.68
N LYS A 721 -19.27 -2.76 -3.74
CA LYS A 721 -20.37 -3.62 -4.22
C LYS A 721 -20.69 -4.74 -3.24
N ARG A 722 -19.67 -5.38 -2.64
CA ARG A 722 -19.88 -6.38 -1.59
C ARG A 722 -20.47 -5.75 -0.32
N GLY A 723 -19.98 -4.59 0.11
CA GLY A 723 -20.55 -3.86 1.24
C GLY A 723 -22.03 -3.54 1.04
N ARG A 724 -22.41 -3.09 -0.17
CA ARG A 724 -23.82 -2.82 -0.51
C ARG A 724 -24.69 -4.06 -0.50
N LEU A 725 -24.20 -5.16 -1.07
CA LEU A 725 -24.93 -6.44 -1.06
C LEU A 725 -25.11 -6.99 0.35
N LEU A 726 -24.08 -6.90 1.20
CA LEU A 726 -24.14 -7.31 2.59
C LEU A 726 -25.17 -6.48 3.39
N LEU A 727 -25.30 -5.18 3.11
CA LEU A 727 -26.39 -4.37 3.69
C LEU A 727 -27.76 -4.85 3.21
N GLY A 728 -27.93 -5.10 1.92
CA GLY A 728 -29.19 -5.62 1.37
C GLY A 728 -29.58 -7.00 1.91
N LEU A 729 -28.60 -7.79 2.37
CA LEU A 729 -28.79 -9.10 3.00
C LEU A 729 -28.96 -9.04 4.52
N GLY A 730 -28.99 -7.85 5.12
CA GLY A 730 -29.13 -7.70 6.58
C GLY A 730 -27.88 -8.11 7.37
N ARG A 731 -26.69 -8.02 6.77
CA ARG A 731 -25.38 -8.30 7.39
C ARG A 731 -24.57 -7.01 7.63
N PRO A 732 -25.04 -6.06 8.46
CA PRO A 732 -24.50 -4.71 8.52
C PRO A 732 -23.11 -4.61 9.15
N LEU A 733 -22.72 -5.53 10.05
CA LEU A 733 -21.37 -5.53 10.64
C LEU A 733 -20.29 -5.91 9.61
N GLU A 734 -20.57 -6.90 8.76
CA GLU A 734 -19.66 -7.30 7.70
C GLU A 734 -19.60 -6.23 6.61
N ALA A 735 -20.74 -5.61 6.28
CA ALA A 735 -20.78 -4.46 5.38
C ALA A 735 -19.93 -3.29 5.91
N LEU A 736 -20.05 -2.99 7.21
CA LEU A 736 -19.23 -1.96 7.86
C LEU A 736 -17.73 -2.29 7.74
N GLY A 737 -17.35 -3.56 7.88
CA GLY A 737 -15.96 -4.01 7.66
C GLY A 737 -15.45 -3.69 6.25
N GLU A 738 -16.24 -4.00 5.21
CA GLU A 738 -15.89 -3.71 3.81
C GLU A 738 -15.84 -2.20 3.52
N PHE A 739 -16.80 -1.42 4.03
CA PHE A 739 -16.80 0.04 3.86
C PHE A 739 -15.67 0.72 4.62
N MET A 740 -15.35 0.27 5.84
CA MET A 740 -14.19 0.78 6.58
C MET A 740 -12.87 0.41 5.88
N ALA A 741 -12.80 -0.74 5.22
CA ALA A 741 -11.66 -1.08 4.37
C ALA A 741 -11.56 -0.17 3.14
N ALA A 742 -12.69 0.22 2.54
CA ALA A 742 -12.71 1.20 1.45
C ALA A 742 -12.30 2.60 1.93
N ILE A 743 -12.80 3.05 3.09
CA ILE A 743 -12.45 4.34 3.72
C ILE A 743 -10.96 4.40 4.10
N ARG A 744 -10.36 3.30 4.56
CA ARG A 744 -8.90 3.25 4.83
C ARG A 744 -8.07 3.46 3.56
N ARG A 745 -8.59 3.06 2.39
CA ARG A 745 -7.92 3.23 1.10
C ARG A 745 -8.16 4.63 0.51
N ASP A 746 -9.38 5.13 0.64
CA ASP A 746 -9.76 6.49 0.26
C ASP A 746 -10.71 7.08 1.32
N PRO A 747 -10.21 7.94 2.23
CA PRO A 747 -11.02 8.54 3.27
C PRO A 747 -12.14 9.46 2.77
N LEU A 748 -12.10 9.87 1.49
CA LEU A 748 -13.08 10.76 0.87
C LEU A 748 -14.08 10.02 -0.03
N GLU A 749 -14.03 8.69 -0.05
CA GLU A 749 -14.93 7.85 -0.85
C GLU A 749 -16.39 7.97 -0.38
N ARG A 750 -17.18 8.77 -1.09
CA ARG A 750 -18.57 9.09 -0.72
C ARG A 750 -19.47 7.86 -0.60
N GLU A 751 -19.35 6.89 -1.52
CA GLU A 751 -20.15 5.65 -1.49
C GLU A 751 -19.79 4.80 -0.26
N ALA A 752 -18.52 4.79 0.16
CA ALA A 752 -18.06 4.08 1.35
C ALA A 752 -18.45 4.78 2.65
N LEU A 753 -18.32 6.11 2.71
CA LEU A 753 -18.73 6.92 3.86
C LEU A 753 -20.24 6.78 4.11
N ARG A 754 -21.04 6.87 3.05
CA ARG A 754 -22.48 6.58 3.09
C ARG A 754 -22.75 5.16 3.54
N GLY A 755 -22.14 4.18 2.87
CA GLY A 755 -22.32 2.77 3.21
C GLY A 755 -21.94 2.44 4.65
N ALA A 756 -20.87 3.05 5.18
CA ALA A 756 -20.47 2.90 6.58
C ALA A 756 -21.46 3.57 7.55
N ALA A 757 -22.02 4.73 7.19
CA ALA A 757 -23.05 5.39 7.99
C ALA A 757 -24.33 4.56 8.06
N GLU A 758 -24.83 4.11 6.90
CA GLU A 758 -26.01 3.23 6.78
C GLU A 758 -25.78 1.88 7.49
N ALA A 759 -24.60 1.28 7.34
CA ALA A 759 -24.23 0.06 8.04
C ALA A 759 -24.22 0.24 9.57
N THR A 760 -23.72 1.36 10.05
CA THR A 760 -23.69 1.68 11.48
C THR A 760 -25.08 2.00 12.03
N GLU A 761 -25.94 2.59 11.20
CA GLU A 761 -27.33 2.84 11.55
C GLU A 761 -28.11 1.53 11.65
N ALA A 762 -27.90 0.60 10.69
CA ALA A 762 -28.50 -0.73 10.69
C ALA A 762 -28.04 -1.62 11.85
N THR A 763 -26.89 -1.34 12.48
CA THR A 763 -26.47 -1.99 13.73
C THR A 763 -27.07 -1.36 14.99
N GLY A 764 -27.84 -0.27 14.86
CA GLY A 764 -28.43 0.46 15.99
C GLY A 764 -27.44 1.35 16.74
N ALA A 765 -26.20 1.52 16.27
CA ALA A 765 -25.20 2.38 16.87
C ALA A 765 -25.41 3.85 16.50
N LEU A 766 -26.59 4.39 16.82
CA LEU A 766 -27.14 5.65 16.30
C LEU A 766 -26.20 6.85 16.48
N ARG A 767 -25.53 7.00 17.64
CA ARG A 767 -24.57 8.10 17.86
C ARG A 767 -23.35 8.02 16.95
N THR A 768 -22.88 6.81 16.69
CA THR A 768 -21.75 6.56 15.80
C THR A 768 -22.18 6.71 14.34
N ALA A 769 -23.41 6.30 14.01
CA ALA A 769 -24.01 6.54 12.70
C ALA A 769 -24.11 8.04 12.42
N LEU A 770 -24.58 8.84 13.39
CA LEU A 770 -24.63 10.30 13.28
C LEU A 770 -23.25 10.92 13.03
N ARG A 771 -22.21 10.47 13.74
CA ARG A 771 -20.83 10.92 13.45
C ARG A 771 -20.39 10.59 12.03
N ARG A 772 -20.76 9.42 11.51
CA ARG A 772 -20.42 9.00 10.14
C ARG A 772 -21.24 9.74 9.07
N TRP A 773 -22.52 10.02 9.32
CA TRP A 773 -23.32 10.89 8.46
C TRP A 773 -22.76 12.32 8.42
N ARG A 774 -22.33 12.86 9.56
CA ARG A 774 -21.62 14.15 9.62
C ARG A 774 -20.26 14.11 8.91
N ALA A 775 -19.54 13.00 8.99
CA ALA A 775 -18.29 12.81 8.24
C ALA A 775 -18.54 12.81 6.71
N LEU A 776 -19.63 12.20 6.25
CA LEU A 776 -20.05 12.31 4.85
C LEU A 776 -20.42 13.75 4.48
N LEU A 777 -21.19 14.46 5.32
CA LEU A 777 -21.56 15.87 5.10
C LEU A 777 -20.37 16.82 5.12
N ALA A 778 -19.28 16.48 5.81
CA ALA A 778 -18.04 17.26 5.76
C ALA A 778 -17.34 17.15 4.38
N VAL A 779 -17.57 16.06 3.64
CA VAL A 779 -16.96 15.78 2.32
C VAL A 779 -17.93 16.09 1.16
N ALA A 780 -19.23 16.01 1.42
CA ALA A 780 -20.32 16.32 0.49
C ALA A 780 -21.45 17.07 1.22
N PRO A 781 -21.27 18.37 1.51
CA PRO A 781 -22.30 19.19 2.17
C PRO A 781 -23.62 19.25 1.40
N GLU A 782 -23.57 19.04 0.08
CA GLU A 782 -24.71 18.98 -0.83
C GLU A 782 -25.54 17.69 -0.73
N ASP A 783 -25.09 16.69 0.03
CA ASP A 783 -25.72 15.38 0.12
C ASP A 783 -27.01 15.43 0.96
N THR A 784 -28.14 15.61 0.29
CA THR A 784 -29.46 15.77 0.92
C THR A 784 -29.89 14.56 1.74
N VAL A 785 -29.54 13.36 1.30
CA VAL A 785 -29.85 12.11 2.02
C VAL A 785 -29.05 12.03 3.32
N ALA A 786 -27.77 12.41 3.29
CA ALA A 786 -26.93 12.44 4.49
C ALA A 786 -27.40 13.52 5.47
N ALA A 787 -27.82 14.68 4.97
CA ALA A 787 -28.35 15.78 5.78
C ALA A 787 -29.66 15.39 6.47
N GLU A 788 -30.56 14.73 5.75
CA GLU A 788 -31.81 14.21 6.29
C GLU A 788 -31.57 13.10 7.32
N ALA A 789 -30.69 12.13 7.02
CA ALA A 789 -30.35 11.06 7.94
C ALA A 789 -29.70 11.58 9.24
N ALA A 790 -28.76 12.53 9.13
CA ALA A 790 -28.15 13.18 10.28
C ALA A 790 -29.20 13.93 11.13
N ARG A 791 -30.09 14.71 10.50
CA ARG A 791 -31.17 15.43 11.19
C ARG A 791 -32.13 14.49 11.92
N LEU A 792 -32.55 13.39 11.28
CA LEU A 792 -33.44 12.40 11.87
C LEU A 792 -32.77 11.68 13.05
N LEU A 793 -31.48 11.35 12.92
CA LEU A 793 -30.71 10.75 14.01
C LEU A 793 -30.50 11.73 15.16
N GLU A 794 -30.27 13.02 14.90
CA GLU A 794 -30.18 14.06 15.92
C GLU A 794 -31.50 14.21 16.69
N GLN A 795 -32.64 14.17 16.00
CA GLN A 795 -33.96 14.17 16.63
C GLN A 795 -34.19 12.91 17.47
N ARG A 796 -33.73 11.74 17.00
CA ARG A 796 -33.86 10.45 17.70
C ARG A 796 -32.88 10.28 18.87
N LEU A 797 -31.74 10.95 18.79
CA LEU A 797 -30.68 10.97 19.81
C LEU A 797 -30.80 12.16 20.77
N ALA A 798 -31.74 13.07 20.52
CA ALA A 798 -32.13 14.08 21.46
C ALA A 798 -32.43 13.39 22.80
N PRO A 799 -31.96 13.92 23.93
CA PRO A 799 -32.14 13.27 25.22
C PRO A 799 -33.63 13.04 25.46
N LEU A 800 -34.06 11.77 25.53
CA LEU A 800 -35.29 11.43 26.23
C LEU A 800 -35.06 11.81 27.71
N PRO A 801 -35.97 12.55 28.35
CA PRO A 801 -35.84 12.87 29.75
C PRO A 801 -35.78 11.58 30.58
N GLY A 802 -34.57 11.25 31.07
CA GLY A 802 -34.33 10.30 32.15
C GLY A 802 -34.19 8.82 31.82
N LEU A 803 -33.04 8.35 31.28
CA LEU A 803 -32.22 7.20 31.78
C LEU A 803 -31.22 6.62 30.73
N PRO A 804 -29.99 6.17 31.13
CA PRO A 804 -29.06 5.40 30.25
C PRO A 804 -28.54 4.03 30.81
N SER A 805 -28.01 3.14 29.93
CA SER A 805 -27.46 1.75 30.21
C SER A 805 -26.25 1.34 29.30
N PRO A 806 -25.27 0.50 29.75
CA PRO A 806 -24.68 -0.64 28.98
C PRO A 806 -24.14 -1.84 29.86
N LEU A 807 -23.60 -2.97 29.31
CA LEU A 807 -22.84 -4.07 30.03
C LEU A 807 -22.32 -5.25 29.15
N ARG A 808 -21.15 -5.89 29.50
CA ARG A 808 -20.62 -7.31 29.24
C ARG A 808 -19.08 -7.60 29.34
N ASN A 809 -18.68 -8.56 30.23
CA ASN A 809 -17.36 -9.26 30.34
C ASN A 809 -17.55 -10.81 30.55
N PRO A 810 -16.65 -11.69 30.05
CA PRO A 810 -16.76 -13.17 29.99
C PRO A 810 -16.35 -14.06 31.20
N TRP A 811 -15.87 -13.56 32.34
CA TRP A 811 -15.29 -14.39 33.43
C TRP A 811 -16.23 -15.27 34.28
N LEU A 812 -17.54 -15.27 34.04
CA LEU A 812 -18.50 -15.94 34.94
C LEU A 812 -19.17 -17.19 34.37
N ARG A 813 -18.53 -17.84 33.40
CA ARG A 813 -19.04 -19.11 32.85
C ARG A 813 -18.68 -20.36 33.64
N GLU A 814 -17.70 -20.31 34.54
CA GLU A 814 -17.17 -21.53 35.18
C GLU A 814 -16.98 -21.35 36.69
N TRP A 815 -18.04 -21.51 37.48
CA TRP A 815 -17.96 -21.54 38.95
C TRP A 815 -18.91 -22.60 39.52
N PRO A 816 -18.43 -23.74 40.06
CA PRO A 816 -19.27 -24.75 40.70
C PRO A 816 -19.04 -24.86 42.22
N GLY A 817 -20.12 -25.13 42.98
CA GLY A 817 -20.08 -25.83 44.28
C GLY A 817 -20.01 -24.96 45.56
N ALA A 818 -20.75 -25.39 46.59
CA ALA A 818 -20.90 -24.76 47.91
C ALA A 818 -19.64 -24.88 48.79
N VAL A 819 -19.06 -23.75 49.24
CA VAL A 819 -17.96 -23.74 50.24
C VAL A 819 -17.98 -22.43 51.05
N GLU A 820 -18.32 -22.45 52.35
CA GLU A 820 -18.02 -21.28 53.21
C GLU A 820 -16.53 -20.91 53.07
N GLY A 821 -16.25 -19.68 52.63
CA GLY A 821 -14.88 -19.24 52.45
C GLY A 821 -14.76 -17.78 52.01
N SER A 822 -13.65 -17.15 52.41
CA SER A 822 -13.13 -15.96 51.70
C SER A 822 -12.65 -16.41 50.33
N ALA A 823 -13.28 -15.96 49.25
CA ALA A 823 -12.68 -16.11 47.93
C ALA A 823 -11.41 -15.24 47.90
N GLY A 824 -10.27 -15.85 47.54
CA GLY A 824 -9.00 -15.14 47.45
C GLY A 824 -9.11 -13.89 46.58
N THR A 825 -8.32 -12.88 46.94
CA THR A 825 -8.25 -11.57 46.27
C THR A 825 -8.33 -11.69 44.75
N ALA A 826 -9.47 -11.32 44.18
CA ALA A 826 -9.63 -11.23 42.75
C ALA A 826 -9.14 -9.85 42.30
N THR A 827 -8.09 -9.84 41.47
CA THR A 827 -7.56 -8.61 40.89
C THR A 827 -8.23 -8.40 39.53
N VAL A 828 -8.90 -7.26 39.36
CA VAL A 828 -9.55 -6.87 38.12
C VAL A 828 -8.83 -5.65 37.58
N GLU A 829 -8.34 -5.73 36.34
CA GLU A 829 -7.70 -4.63 35.63
C GLU A 829 -8.64 -4.08 34.57
N PRO A 830 -9.47 -3.07 34.92
CA PRO A 830 -10.47 -2.57 33.99
C PRO A 830 -9.88 -1.61 32.93
N SER A 831 -8.61 -1.20 33.06
CA SER A 831 -7.81 -0.50 32.03
C SER A 831 -6.30 -0.59 32.35
N PRO A 832 -5.38 -0.39 31.38
CA PRO A 832 -3.95 -0.27 31.68
C PRO A 832 -3.72 0.87 32.70
N GLY A 833 -3.25 0.54 33.90
CA GLY A 833 -2.91 1.51 34.95
C GLY A 833 -3.96 1.76 36.05
N LEU A 834 -5.15 1.14 35.98
CA LEU A 834 -6.07 1.08 37.13
C LEU A 834 -6.32 -0.39 37.45
N THR A 835 -5.92 -0.79 38.66
CA THR A 835 -6.11 -2.16 39.14
C THR A 835 -6.98 -2.10 40.39
N LEU A 836 -8.11 -2.82 40.38
CA LEU A 836 -8.99 -2.95 41.53
C LEU A 836 -8.80 -4.33 42.14
N ARG A 837 -8.61 -4.39 43.46
CA ARG A 837 -8.57 -5.66 44.20
C ARG A 837 -9.86 -5.81 44.97
N ALA A 838 -10.66 -6.80 44.63
CA ALA A 838 -11.85 -7.11 45.41
C ALA A 838 -11.40 -7.90 46.65
N ASP A 839 -11.51 -7.30 47.83
CA ASP A 839 -11.38 -8.00 49.11
C ASP A 839 -12.77 -8.39 49.58
N VAL A 840 -13.10 -9.66 49.36
CA VAL A 840 -14.46 -10.16 49.49
C VAL A 840 -14.57 -10.98 50.78
N ARG A 841 -15.03 -10.35 51.87
CA ARG A 841 -15.45 -11.06 53.09
C ARG A 841 -16.93 -11.41 52.97
N LEU A 842 -17.24 -12.67 52.63
CA LEU A 842 -18.61 -13.16 52.51
C LEU A 842 -18.93 -14.18 53.61
N ARG A 843 -20.15 -14.13 54.13
CA ARG A 843 -20.84 -15.27 54.76
C ARG A 843 -22.00 -15.66 53.85
N TYR A 844 -22.14 -16.95 53.52
CA TYR A 844 -23.21 -17.42 52.66
C TYR A 844 -23.59 -18.88 52.96
N ALA A 845 -24.87 -19.22 52.80
CA ALA A 845 -25.39 -20.60 52.83
C ALA A 845 -26.11 -20.90 51.51
N VAL A 846 -26.05 -22.15 51.01
CA VAL A 846 -26.61 -22.54 49.70
C VAL A 846 -28.02 -23.12 49.85
N ALA A 847 -28.97 -22.60 49.05
CA ALA A 847 -30.23 -23.28 48.74
C ALA A 847 -30.35 -23.40 47.21
N GLU A 848 -30.95 -24.50 46.74
CA GLU A 848 -30.98 -24.93 45.33
C GLU A 848 -31.40 -23.84 44.34
N ALA A 849 -30.81 -23.92 43.14
CA ALA A 849 -31.01 -23.00 42.04
C ALA A 849 -32.47 -22.97 41.58
N HIS A 850 -33.18 -21.86 41.84
CA HIS A 850 -34.49 -21.63 41.26
C HIS A 850 -34.40 -20.95 39.88
N GLU A 851 -34.94 -21.69 38.92
CA GLU A 851 -35.48 -21.33 37.60
C GLU A 851 -34.88 -20.13 36.84
N ARG A 852 -34.07 -20.48 35.84
CA ARG A 852 -33.85 -19.68 34.65
C ARG A 852 -35.17 -19.52 33.89
N ARG A 853 -35.64 -18.28 33.72
CA ARG A 853 -36.69 -18.02 32.72
C ARG A 853 -36.13 -18.21 31.31
N PRO A 854 -36.83 -18.93 30.41
CA PRO A 854 -36.40 -19.08 29.02
C PRO A 854 -36.30 -17.73 28.32
N GLY A 855 -35.16 -17.43 27.70
CA GLY A 855 -34.93 -16.20 26.91
C GLY A 855 -34.06 -15.13 27.57
N GLU A 856 -33.68 -15.27 28.84
CA GLU A 856 -32.73 -14.34 29.47
C GLU A 856 -31.27 -14.76 29.22
N LEU A 857 -30.45 -13.80 28.76
CA LEU A 857 -29.01 -13.99 28.62
C LEU A 857 -28.33 -14.03 30.00
N PRO A 858 -27.32 -14.89 30.21
CA PRO A 858 -26.68 -15.02 31.50
C PRO A 858 -26.03 -13.68 31.93
N PHE A 859 -26.40 -13.22 33.13
CA PHE A 859 -25.79 -12.08 33.79
C PHE A 859 -24.67 -12.59 34.68
N TYR A 860 -23.50 -12.06 34.43
CA TYR A 860 -22.24 -12.49 34.98
C TYR A 860 -21.81 -11.37 35.93
N GLY A 861 -21.94 -11.53 37.25
CA GLY A 861 -21.36 -10.66 38.29
C GLY A 861 -21.21 -11.40 39.62
N LEU A 862 -20.55 -10.82 40.62
CA LEU A 862 -20.43 -11.39 41.97
C LEU A 862 -21.83 -11.54 42.58
N TRP A 863 -22.17 -12.72 43.07
CA TRP A 863 -23.44 -13.00 43.75
C TRP A 863 -23.28 -12.74 45.24
N LEU A 864 -24.08 -11.83 45.77
CA LEU A 864 -24.05 -11.40 47.16
C LEU A 864 -25.38 -11.74 47.79
N ARG A 865 -25.38 -12.59 48.82
CA ARG A 865 -26.59 -12.96 49.57
C ARG A 865 -26.29 -12.87 51.07
N PRO A 866 -26.29 -11.66 51.67
CA PRO A 866 -26.14 -11.52 53.11
C PRO A 866 -27.35 -12.09 53.85
N GLU A 867 -27.13 -12.76 54.98
CA GLU A 867 -28.17 -13.05 55.97
C GLU A 867 -28.19 -11.95 57.05
N ASP A 868 -29.39 -11.60 57.50
CA ASP A 868 -29.77 -10.59 58.51
C ASP A 868 -28.88 -9.33 58.65
N GLY A 869 -29.45 -8.18 58.27
CA GLY A 869 -28.87 -6.86 58.57
C GLY A 869 -28.06 -6.19 57.45
N GLY A 870 -27.95 -6.83 56.27
CA GLY A 870 -27.26 -6.25 55.10
C GLY A 870 -25.82 -6.76 54.92
N GLY A 871 -25.13 -6.27 53.89
CA GLY A 871 -23.78 -6.73 53.53
C GLY A 871 -22.99 -5.67 52.76
N GLU A 872 -21.65 -5.78 52.79
CA GLU A 872 -20.75 -4.84 52.11
C GLU A 872 -19.74 -5.57 51.22
N VAL A 873 -19.37 -4.93 50.11
CA VAL A 873 -18.28 -5.38 49.24
C VAL A 873 -17.32 -4.24 49.01
N ALA A 874 -16.04 -4.50 49.20
CA ALA A 874 -14.97 -3.52 49.03
C ALA A 874 -14.11 -3.85 47.79
N PHE A 875 -13.85 -2.82 46.99
CA PHE A 875 -12.91 -2.83 45.88
C PHE A 875 -11.75 -1.91 46.23
N ALA A 876 -10.65 -2.47 46.72
CA ALA A 876 -9.43 -1.74 47.02
C ALA A 876 -8.81 -1.16 45.74
N LEU A 877 -8.36 0.09 45.82
CA LEU A 877 -7.71 0.80 44.72
C LEU A 877 -6.19 0.56 44.79
N HIS A 878 -5.54 0.34 43.65
CA HIS A 878 -4.09 0.16 43.62
C HIS A 878 -3.34 1.50 43.78
N PRO A 879 -2.25 1.56 44.58
CA PRO A 879 -1.48 2.79 44.81
C PRO A 879 -1.02 3.50 43.52
N GLU A 880 -0.64 2.73 42.50
CA GLU A 880 -0.15 3.25 41.22
C GLU A 880 -1.22 4.00 40.40
N ALA A 881 -2.51 3.85 40.73
CA ALA A 881 -3.59 4.57 40.06
C ALA A 881 -3.75 6.03 40.53
N ALA A 882 -3.00 6.44 41.56
CA ALA A 882 -3.09 7.76 42.17
C ALA A 882 -2.97 8.94 41.18
N PRO A 883 -2.03 8.96 40.21
CA PRO A 883 -1.93 10.08 39.26
C PRO A 883 -3.17 10.21 38.37
N ILE A 884 -3.74 9.09 37.94
CA ILE A 884 -4.91 9.07 37.03
C ILE A 884 -6.19 9.43 37.79
N LEU A 885 -6.35 8.95 39.02
CA LEU A 885 -7.52 9.25 39.84
C LEU A 885 -7.49 10.67 40.42
N ALA A 886 -6.31 11.27 40.58
CA ALA A 886 -6.18 12.70 40.91
C ALA A 886 -6.72 13.61 39.79
N GLU A 887 -6.58 13.19 38.52
CA GLU A 887 -7.10 13.91 37.34
C GLU A 887 -8.61 13.69 37.10
N GLY A 888 -9.20 12.68 37.74
CA GLY A 888 -10.64 12.38 37.65
C GLY A 888 -11.03 11.44 36.51
N LEU A 889 -11.88 10.47 36.84
CA LEU A 889 -12.32 9.41 35.93
C LEU A 889 -13.83 9.19 36.05
N ARG A 890 -14.51 9.02 34.91
CA ARG A 890 -15.89 8.53 34.88
C ARG A 890 -15.89 7.02 34.91
N MET A 891 -16.59 6.44 35.86
CA MET A 891 -16.71 5.01 36.08
C MET A 891 -18.15 4.53 35.96
N ALA A 892 -18.33 3.21 35.84
CA ALA A 892 -19.60 2.54 35.71
C ALA A 892 -19.62 1.26 36.57
N ILE A 893 -20.67 1.04 37.35
CA ILE A 893 -20.92 -0.20 38.11
C ILE A 893 -22.27 -0.78 37.69
N GLU A 894 -22.35 -2.09 37.53
CA GLU A 894 -23.58 -2.75 37.06
C GLU A 894 -24.13 -3.67 38.12
N LEU A 895 -25.44 -3.59 38.34
CA LEU A 895 -26.11 -4.17 39.49
C LEU A 895 -27.45 -4.78 39.07
N ARG A 896 -27.80 -5.90 39.68
CA ARG A 896 -29.14 -6.52 39.54
C ARG A 896 -29.54 -7.20 40.83
N ALA A 897 -30.66 -6.79 41.42
CA ALA A 897 -31.26 -7.54 42.53
C ALA A 897 -31.99 -8.78 41.99
N ILE A 898 -31.99 -9.86 42.74
CA ILE A 898 -32.83 -11.04 42.47
C ILE A 898 -33.94 -11.02 43.51
N GLY A 899 -35.17 -10.76 43.05
CA GLY A 899 -36.33 -10.55 43.91
C GLY A 899 -36.75 -9.09 44.00
N ALA A 900 -37.06 -8.60 45.21
CA ALA A 900 -37.51 -7.24 45.45
C ALA A 900 -36.40 -6.21 45.22
N ALA A 901 -36.79 -4.98 44.87
CA ALA A 901 -35.84 -3.89 44.75
C ALA A 901 -35.24 -3.53 46.12
N MET A 902 -33.96 -3.19 46.16
CA MET A 902 -33.23 -2.88 47.39
C MET A 902 -32.39 -1.61 47.25
N PRO A 903 -32.34 -0.74 48.27
CA PRO A 903 -31.53 0.47 48.24
C PRO A 903 -30.04 0.12 48.43
N LEU A 904 -29.19 0.71 47.59
CA LEU A 904 -27.74 0.54 47.62
C LEU A 904 -27.05 1.90 47.69
N SER A 905 -25.90 1.93 48.34
CA SER A 905 -25.00 3.08 48.33
C SER A 905 -23.58 2.65 47.99
N LEU A 906 -22.92 3.44 47.15
CA LEU A 906 -21.51 3.28 46.79
C LEU A 906 -20.73 4.47 47.35
N ALA A 907 -19.69 4.18 48.12
CA ALA A 907 -18.85 5.19 48.75
C ALA A 907 -17.35 4.88 48.57
N LEU A 908 -16.51 5.91 48.64
CA LEU A 908 -15.07 5.78 48.80
C LEU A 908 -14.74 5.74 50.30
N TYR A 909 -14.08 4.69 50.77
CA TYR A 909 -13.74 4.44 52.16
C TYR A 909 -12.22 4.52 52.37
N ASP A 910 -11.82 5.26 53.39
CA ASP A 910 -10.44 5.34 53.87
C ASP A 910 -10.27 4.55 55.16
N ALA A 911 -9.53 3.45 55.08
CA ALA A 911 -9.24 2.56 56.20
C ALA A 911 -8.32 3.19 57.26
N GLY A 912 -7.50 4.19 56.89
CA GLY A 912 -6.61 4.87 57.83
C GLY A 912 -7.34 5.85 58.73
N THR A 913 -8.36 6.54 58.21
CA THR A 913 -9.14 7.55 58.97
C THR A 913 -10.54 7.07 59.37
N GLY A 914 -11.01 5.95 58.80
CA GLY A 914 -12.35 5.40 59.00
C GLY A 914 -13.48 6.19 58.32
N ARG A 915 -13.15 7.20 57.49
CA ARG A 915 -14.13 8.08 56.84
C ARG A 915 -14.64 7.50 55.51
N SER A 916 -15.88 7.81 55.16
CA SER A 916 -16.51 7.40 53.89
C SER A 916 -17.08 8.62 53.14
N ARG A 917 -16.81 8.72 51.83
CA ARG A 917 -17.39 9.73 50.93
C ARG A 917 -18.37 9.06 49.97
N LEU A 918 -19.65 9.41 50.06
CA LEU A 918 -20.70 8.87 49.20
C LEU A 918 -20.51 9.35 47.75
N LEU A 919 -20.55 8.41 46.82
CA LEU A 919 -20.41 8.68 45.38
C LEU A 919 -21.74 8.53 44.66
N LEU A 920 -22.54 7.54 45.06
CA LEU A 920 -23.81 7.25 44.40
C LEU A 920 -24.79 6.54 45.34
N GLU A 921 -26.05 6.94 45.29
CA GLU A 921 -27.17 6.18 45.85
C GLU A 921 -28.10 5.73 44.74
N LEU A 922 -28.51 4.46 44.79
CA LEU A 922 -29.38 3.91 43.77
C LEU A 922 -30.14 2.66 44.23
N PRO A 923 -31.37 2.46 43.75
CA PRO A 923 -32.07 1.20 43.95
C PRO A 923 -31.56 0.14 42.98
N ALA A 924 -31.17 -1.03 43.49
CA ALA A 924 -31.04 -2.23 42.67
C ALA A 924 -32.42 -2.85 42.48
N THR A 925 -32.77 -3.15 41.22
CA THR A 925 -34.07 -3.72 40.84
C THR A 925 -33.88 -5.12 40.26
N ALA A 926 -34.98 -5.87 40.11
CA ALA A 926 -35.00 -7.15 39.39
C ALA A 926 -34.43 -7.03 37.96
N GLN A 927 -34.61 -5.87 37.34
CA GLN A 927 -33.95 -5.52 36.09
C GLN A 927 -32.53 -5.00 36.34
N ARG A 928 -31.62 -5.45 35.48
CA ARG A 928 -30.23 -5.01 35.41
C ARG A 928 -30.15 -3.49 35.24
N ARG A 929 -29.25 -2.86 35.99
CA ARG A 929 -28.96 -1.43 35.91
C ARG A 929 -27.46 -1.19 35.81
N MET A 930 -27.07 -0.31 34.90
CA MET A 930 -25.75 0.32 34.93
C MET A 930 -25.88 1.65 35.65
N ALA A 931 -24.91 1.94 36.50
CA ALA A 931 -24.84 3.16 37.26
C ALA A 931 -23.48 3.82 37.03
N CYS A 932 -23.49 5.05 36.50
CA CYS A 932 -22.26 5.80 36.23
C CYS A 932 -22.01 6.80 37.35
N PHE A 933 -20.74 6.98 37.73
CA PHE A 933 -20.32 7.93 38.75
C PHE A 933 -18.91 8.46 38.43
N ASP A 934 -18.60 9.65 38.95
CA ASP A 934 -17.31 10.29 38.76
C ASP A 934 -16.44 10.09 39.99
N LEU A 935 -15.21 9.64 39.80
CA LEU A 935 -14.21 9.44 40.85
C LEU A 935 -13.00 10.33 40.57
N ALA A 936 -12.84 11.36 41.38
CA ALA A 936 -11.64 12.19 41.44
C ALA A 936 -11.17 12.23 42.89
N LEU A 937 -9.86 12.04 43.11
CA LEU A 937 -9.24 12.04 44.43
C LEU A 937 -8.62 13.39 44.74
N ASP A 938 -8.84 13.90 45.95
CA ASP A 938 -8.11 15.06 46.44
C ASP A 938 -6.69 14.69 46.92
N ALA A 939 -5.88 15.70 47.27
CA ALA A 939 -4.50 15.49 47.67
C ALA A 939 -4.34 14.60 48.93
N ALA A 940 -5.31 14.61 49.85
CA ALA A 940 -5.28 13.77 51.05
C ALA A 940 -5.67 12.33 50.72
N GLU A 941 -6.68 12.14 49.86
CA GLU A 941 -7.10 10.83 49.35
C GLU A 941 -6.00 10.19 48.48
N VAL A 942 -5.27 10.97 47.67
CA VAL A 942 -4.10 10.48 46.91
C VAL A 942 -3.00 9.95 47.84
N ALA A 943 -2.74 10.64 48.95
CA ALA A 943 -1.78 10.18 49.95
C ALA A 943 -2.25 8.90 50.65
N ALA A 944 -3.54 8.81 51.01
CA ALA A 944 -4.15 7.63 51.61
C ALA A 944 -4.14 6.41 50.66
N LEU A 945 -4.32 6.64 49.35
CA LEU A 945 -4.18 5.60 48.31
C LEU A 945 -2.75 5.06 48.27
N GLY A 946 -1.74 5.93 48.35
CA GLY A 946 -0.33 5.55 48.39
C GLY A 946 0.03 4.63 49.56
N ALA A 947 -0.64 4.81 50.71
CA ALA A 947 -0.51 3.95 51.89
C ALA A 947 -1.33 2.65 51.82
N GLY A 948 -2.06 2.41 50.72
CA GLY A 948 -2.90 1.22 50.51
C GLY A 948 -4.23 1.23 51.27
N GLY A 949 -4.68 2.41 51.74
CA GLY A 949 -5.82 2.55 52.64
C GLY A 949 -7.18 2.83 51.98
N LEU A 950 -7.27 3.00 50.66
CA LEU A 950 -8.52 3.40 49.98
C LEU A 950 -9.22 2.26 49.25
N ALA A 951 -10.56 2.19 49.41
CA ALA A 951 -11.42 1.24 48.72
C ALA A 951 -12.78 1.84 48.35
N LEU A 952 -13.36 1.38 47.23
CA LEU A 952 -14.78 1.63 46.92
C LEU A 952 -15.63 0.58 47.62
N VAL A 953 -16.56 1.00 48.46
CA VAL A 953 -17.42 0.12 49.25
C VAL A 953 -18.86 0.26 48.78
N LEU A 954 -19.44 -0.85 48.33
CA LEU A 954 -20.85 -0.98 48.00
C LEU A 954 -21.59 -1.59 49.19
N ARG A 955 -22.60 -0.88 49.71
CA ARG A 955 -23.40 -1.30 50.88
C ARG A 955 -24.82 -1.67 50.49
N MET A 956 -25.30 -2.78 51.04
CA MET A 956 -26.67 -3.27 50.89
C MET A 956 -27.48 -2.96 52.15
N GLY A 957 -28.47 -2.07 52.05
CA GLY A 957 -29.27 -1.63 53.20
C GLY A 957 -30.39 -2.59 53.65
N ALA A 958 -30.61 -3.70 52.93
CA ALA A 958 -31.64 -4.69 53.22
C ALA A 958 -31.17 -6.10 52.80
N PRO A 959 -31.70 -7.17 53.41
CA PRO A 959 -31.41 -8.54 52.99
C PRO A 959 -31.98 -8.82 51.60
N GLY A 960 -31.22 -9.53 50.77
CA GLY A 960 -31.59 -9.83 49.39
C GLY A 960 -30.41 -10.38 48.60
N THR A 961 -30.66 -10.90 47.40
CA THR A 961 -29.58 -11.37 46.54
C THR A 961 -29.24 -10.30 45.51
N LEU A 962 -27.99 -9.85 45.47
CA LEU A 962 -27.51 -8.85 44.52
C LEU A 962 -26.44 -9.47 43.63
N VAL A 963 -26.53 -9.21 42.33
CA VAL A 963 -25.47 -9.55 41.38
C VAL A 963 -24.80 -8.26 40.92
N VAL A 964 -23.50 -8.11 41.18
CA VAL A 964 -22.72 -6.90 40.88
C VAL A 964 -21.53 -7.18 39.98
N LEU A 965 -21.30 -6.34 38.98
CA LEU A 965 -20.02 -6.28 38.29
C LEU A 965 -19.16 -5.15 38.84
N PRO A 966 -17.85 -5.38 39.06
CA PRO A 966 -16.95 -4.38 39.63
C PRO A 966 -16.91 -3.08 38.81
N PRO A 967 -16.66 -1.92 39.45
CA PRO A 967 -16.54 -0.65 38.75
C PRO A 967 -15.56 -0.68 37.58
N GLN A 968 -15.96 -0.14 36.43
CA GLN A 968 -15.17 -0.06 35.20
C GLN A 968 -14.98 1.40 34.80
N PRO A 969 -13.79 1.83 34.34
CA PRO A 969 -13.58 3.16 33.81
C PRO A 969 -14.19 3.27 32.41
N LEU A 970 -14.81 4.41 32.14
CA LEU A 970 -15.41 4.73 30.84
C LEU A 970 -14.56 5.77 30.10
N CYS A 971 -14.18 6.86 30.76
CA CYS A 971 -13.33 7.91 30.19
C CYS A 971 -12.74 8.84 31.27
N ARG A 972 -11.72 9.63 30.94
CA ARG A 972 -11.14 10.67 31.82
C ARG A 972 -11.99 11.94 31.85
N LEU A 973 -11.99 12.62 33.00
CA LEU A 973 -12.63 13.92 33.23
C LEU A 973 -11.58 15.03 33.03
N GLY A 974 -10.99 15.12 31.82
CA GLY A 974 -9.62 15.64 31.68
C GLY A 974 -9.38 17.15 31.65
N ALA A 975 -8.11 17.50 31.41
CA ALA A 975 -7.66 18.68 30.66
C ALA A 975 -6.31 18.40 29.93
N ALA A 976 -6.33 18.38 28.59
CA ALA A 976 -5.20 18.49 27.63
C ALA A 976 -4.18 17.32 27.40
N LEU A 977 -4.15 16.85 26.12
CA LEU A 977 -3.08 16.20 25.32
C LEU A 977 -2.67 14.74 25.68
N ALA A 978 -2.42 13.78 24.78
CA ALA A 978 -2.39 13.69 23.31
C ALA A 978 -2.41 12.20 22.89
N ALA A 979 -2.94 11.92 21.68
CA ALA A 979 -3.04 10.64 20.94
C ALA A 979 -4.29 9.74 21.17
N PRO A 980 -4.83 9.10 20.12
CA PRO A 980 -6.24 8.76 19.98
C PRO A 980 -6.50 7.25 19.81
N GLU A 981 -6.21 6.43 20.83
CA GLU A 981 -6.45 4.97 20.77
C GLU A 981 -7.15 4.34 21.98
N ASP A 982 -7.41 5.05 23.09
CA ASP A 982 -7.86 4.38 24.31
C ASP A 982 -9.34 4.63 24.64
N PHE A 983 -10.13 3.54 24.54
CA PHE A 983 -11.49 3.25 25.04
C PHE A 983 -12.72 3.53 24.15
N GLU A 984 -13.17 2.50 23.39
CA GLU A 984 -14.39 1.72 23.68
C GLU A 984 -14.59 0.56 22.67
N SER A 985 -14.80 -0.66 23.18
CA SER A 985 -14.99 -1.90 22.40
C SER A 985 -16.41 -2.00 21.80
N PRO A 986 -16.56 -2.22 20.47
CA PRO A 986 -17.86 -2.38 19.80
C PRO A 986 -18.68 -3.60 20.25
N VAL A 987 -18.07 -4.53 20.99
CA VAL A 987 -18.69 -5.80 21.42
C VAL A 987 -19.83 -5.59 22.42
N LEU A 988 -19.83 -4.46 23.14
CA LEU A 988 -20.82 -4.14 24.18
C LEU A 988 -22.15 -3.60 23.63
N ALA A 989 -22.13 -2.93 22.47
CA ALA A 989 -23.33 -2.34 21.87
C ALA A 989 -24.23 -3.37 21.16
N ALA A 990 -23.67 -4.51 20.73
CA ALA A 990 -24.37 -5.53 19.94
C ALA A 990 -25.26 -6.49 20.77
N ALA A 991 -25.29 -6.36 22.09
CA ALA A 991 -25.87 -7.39 22.96
C ALA A 991 -27.36 -7.21 23.35
N PHE A 992 -28.05 -6.16 22.87
CA PHE A 992 -29.47 -5.92 23.17
C PHE A 992 -30.20 -5.25 21.99
N PRO A 993 -31.26 -5.88 21.41
CA PRO A 993 -32.17 -5.18 20.50
C PRO A 993 -33.14 -4.28 21.29
N PRO A 994 -33.68 -3.19 20.71
CA PRO A 994 -34.73 -2.40 21.35
C PRO A 994 -36.02 -3.23 21.46
N ALA A 995 -36.49 -3.39 22.70
CA ALA A 995 -37.87 -3.77 22.97
C ALA A 995 -38.77 -2.57 22.61
N HIS A 996 -39.64 -2.75 21.61
CA HIS A 996 -41.01 -2.23 21.48
C HIS A 996 -41.42 -2.29 19.98
N GLY A 997 -42.44 -3.10 19.69
CA GLY A 997 -43.10 -3.19 18.38
C GLY A 997 -44.10 -2.04 18.12
N PRO A 998 -44.98 -2.16 17.11
CA PRO A 998 -44.99 -1.28 15.92
C PRO A 998 -46.18 -0.33 15.83
N ALA A 999 -46.06 0.76 15.03
CA ALA A 999 -47.15 1.42 14.28
C ALA A 999 -46.57 2.43 13.26
N PRO A 1000 -47.33 2.95 12.27
CA PRO A 1000 -47.30 2.52 10.87
C PRO A 1000 -46.76 3.58 9.90
N ILE A 1001 -46.43 3.11 8.70
CA ILE A 1001 -46.14 3.93 7.51
C ILE A 1001 -47.49 4.45 6.97
N ILE A 1002 -47.66 5.77 6.87
CA ILE A 1002 -48.82 6.42 6.23
C ILE A 1002 -48.42 7.00 4.86
N GLY A 1003 -49.07 6.49 3.79
CA GLY A 1003 -49.36 7.12 2.48
C GLY A 1003 -48.23 7.15 1.42
N ALA A 1004 -48.16 6.25 0.41
CA ALA A 1004 -48.97 6.10 -0.83
C ALA A 1004 -48.44 6.96 -2.03
N PRO A 1005 -48.49 6.53 -3.32
CA PRO A 1005 -49.61 5.83 -3.95
C PRO A 1005 -49.33 4.60 -4.85
N THR A 1006 -50.36 3.74 -4.87
CA THR A 1006 -50.92 2.84 -5.89
C THR A 1006 -50.28 2.74 -7.29
N VAL A 1007 -50.07 1.48 -7.73
CA VAL A 1007 -50.53 1.00 -9.05
C VAL A 1007 -51.16 -0.39 -8.89
N GLU A 1008 -52.30 -0.55 -9.57
CA GLU A 1008 -53.26 -1.65 -9.54
C GLU A 1008 -52.78 -2.99 -10.12
N ARG A 1009 -53.41 -4.05 -9.59
CA ARG A 1009 -53.96 -5.27 -10.24
C ARG A 1009 -53.13 -6.03 -11.30
N LEU A 1010 -52.98 -7.34 -11.05
CA LEU A 1010 -53.59 -8.46 -11.81
C LEU A 1010 -53.33 -9.79 -11.05
N SER A 1011 -54.30 -10.29 -10.30
CA SER A 1011 -55.11 -11.52 -10.54
C SER A 1011 -54.36 -12.85 -10.76
N ALA A 1012 -54.39 -13.67 -9.70
CA ALA A 1012 -54.49 -15.13 -9.52
C ALA A 1012 -54.00 -16.15 -10.59
N PRO A 1013 -53.48 -17.31 -10.16
CA PRO A 1013 -53.39 -18.50 -11.00
C PRO A 1013 -54.66 -19.37 -10.91
N ALA A 1014 -55.28 -19.58 -12.07
CA ALA A 1014 -55.73 -20.88 -12.57
C ALA A 1014 -55.19 -21.01 -14.00
#